data_AF-A0A811ULT3-F1
#
_entry.id   AF-A0A811ULT3-F1
#
_cell.length_a   1.000
_cell.length_b   1.000
_cell.length_c   1.000
_cell.angle_alpha   90.00
_cell.angle_beta   90.00
_cell.angle_gamma   90.00
#
_symmetry.space_group_name_H-M   'P 1'
#
loop_
_entity.id
_entity.type
_entity.pdbx_description
1 polymer ?
#
loop_
_entity_poly.entity_id
_entity_poly.type
_entity_poly.pdbx_seq_one_letter_code
_entity_poly.pdbx_strand_id
1 'polypeptide(L)'
;MTDNNSHPLDKFCGSKFWDSNETWWTSDPDFTKCFEKTVLVWGPCAFLWVFCIFDFYYLKASLDKNIPWNKLNISKLVIMGALLILSATDFIMALVKNGDESTTALINAVDIWCPVIKFVTFLLVFIFIPLNRKYGVQTSGTQFLFWFLLVIFSIPQCRTEVRAKNERNNVLNSNVDDKPDYSWDEYNYVSYMIYFAFSCAMLLLNCFADAMPRETKYKRTNNEIPESSASFLSRITYQWFDSMAWKGYRNPLEDKDLWDLRPQDSCKEVMPIFAHYWNKSVRKNYKSQTPPQPKAQYSNGKVEFENPHGRSGGKKKVTSIMPPIIKSFGGVFLLGALMKFICDVLTFAQPQVLSLIISFVQDYSEDSVENQPEWKGILYAILLFVTAAAQTFILGQYFHRMFVVGLRIRTALINAIYRKALVISNATRKESTVGEIVNLMAVDAQRFMDLTTYLNMIWSAPLQIALAMYFLWLQLGPSVLAGLAVMIILIPINGVIANRIKVYQIRQMKYKDERVKLMNEVLGGIKVLKLYAWEPSFENQVLQIREKEIATLKASAYLNAGTSFLWSCAPFLVSLVTFATYVLIDENNVLDATKIFVSLSLFNILRFPLIMLPMLITNMVQTQVSVKRINKFLNSEELDPDSVQHDPKEADPLVIRKGVFSWGEGDETLKNIDMTVKKGTLCAVVGTVGSGKSSLIQALLGEMDKLSGRVNTVGSIAYVPQQAWIQNATLRDNILFGLEYDRKRYNRVVDACALRADIDMLSAGDQTEIGEKGINLSGGQKQRVSLARAVYSNADLYLLDDPLSAVDSHVGKHIFEEVIGPNGLLARKTRVLVTHGITFLPQTNNIYVMKLGEISESGTYQELLARKGAFAEFIIQHLQESTEEVEDLDEIKQQLEVTVKSEELLGTFEKVISLARTESLSDSVSVKSFDSSKGSLRRRKMGRQDSEISAISQVSQKKTDVDEGKLIETEKSETGGVQLAVYKHYIKSVGVFLSLATLFLNFVYQSFSIGSNLWLTRWSNDKAVENDTSLRDMYLGVYGAFGFGQVLSSYLATLAVSIGCLYCSQAIHTRLLYSVIRWPMELFDTTPLGRVVNRFAKDIDSVDNILPQNWRSVMTTGYSVINSLMKNEAFSCKLI
;
A
#
# COMPACT_ATOMS: atom_id res chain seq x y z
N MET A 1 -2.66 39.55 65.41
CA MET A 1 -2.87 40.30 64.15
C MET A 1 -2.80 39.28 63.01
N THR A 2 -3.80 39.31 62.16
CA THR A 2 -4.21 38.26 61.22
C THR A 2 -3.38 38.27 59.93
N ASP A 3 -2.65 37.19 59.65
CA ASP A 3 -2.05 36.92 58.34
C ASP A 3 -3.16 36.65 57.31
N ASN A 4 -3.61 37.74 56.66
CA ASN A 4 -4.70 37.73 55.69
C ASN A 4 -4.28 37.31 54.27
N ASN A 5 -3.10 36.68 54.10
CA ASN A 5 -2.57 36.20 52.83
C ASN A 5 -2.35 34.67 52.80
N SER A 6 -3.12 33.89 53.58
CA SER A 6 -3.12 32.42 53.43
C SER A 6 -4.00 32.00 52.26
N HIS A 7 -3.45 31.20 51.33
CA HIS A 7 -4.18 30.68 50.19
C HIS A 7 -5.38 29.85 50.71
N PRO A 8 -6.55 29.83 50.03
CA PRO A 8 -7.72 29.07 50.51
C PRO A 8 -7.41 27.58 50.75
N LEU A 9 -6.48 27.01 49.97
CA LEU A 9 -6.00 25.65 50.16
C LEU A 9 -5.16 25.47 51.44
N ASP A 10 -4.47 26.49 51.92
CA ASP A 10 -3.68 26.42 53.17
C ASP A 10 -4.62 26.23 54.38
N LYS A 11 -5.75 26.95 54.38
CA LYS A 11 -6.82 26.78 55.39
C LYS A 11 -7.53 25.44 55.27
N PHE A 12 -7.64 24.90 54.05
CA PHE A 12 -8.27 23.60 53.80
C PHE A 12 -7.39 22.44 54.29
N CYS A 13 -6.08 22.55 54.11
CA CYS A 13 -5.10 21.52 54.47
C CYS A 13 -4.54 21.63 55.89
N GLY A 14 -4.62 22.81 56.53
CA GLY A 14 -3.95 23.10 57.80
C GLY A 14 -2.43 23.19 57.71
N SER A 15 -1.87 23.13 56.50
CA SER A 15 -0.45 23.34 56.18
C SER A 15 -0.35 24.17 54.90
N LYS A 16 0.77 24.84 54.67
CA LYS A 16 0.99 25.55 53.41
C LYS A 16 0.82 24.60 52.21
N PHE A 17 0.12 25.06 51.18
CA PHE A 17 -0.13 24.32 49.95
C PHE A 17 1.15 24.08 49.16
N TRP A 18 2.03 25.09 49.09
CA TRP A 18 3.34 24.96 48.45
C TRP A 18 4.37 25.76 49.25
N ASP A 19 5.45 25.11 49.66
CA ASP A 19 6.59 25.78 50.27
C ASP A 19 7.84 25.48 49.43
N SER A 20 8.36 26.50 48.76
CA SER A 20 9.56 26.39 47.92
C SER A 20 10.80 26.04 48.73
N ASN A 21 10.83 26.35 50.03
CA ASN A 21 11.97 26.04 50.89
C ASN A 21 12.02 24.55 51.26
N GLU A 22 10.86 23.89 51.42
CA GLU A 22 10.78 22.44 51.66
C GLU A 22 10.91 21.61 50.37
N THR A 23 10.51 22.17 49.22
CA THR A 23 10.45 21.44 47.95
C THR A 23 11.65 21.65 47.04
N TRP A 24 12.20 22.87 46.95
CA TRP A 24 13.17 23.25 45.92
C TRP A 24 14.52 23.72 46.47
N TRP A 25 14.53 24.41 47.62
CA TRP A 25 15.74 24.99 48.22
C TRP A 25 16.28 24.16 49.39
N THR A 26 16.24 22.83 49.28
CA THR A 26 16.73 21.87 50.29
C THR A 26 17.52 20.73 49.66
N SER A 27 18.44 20.14 50.42
CA SER A 27 19.18 18.92 50.06
C SER A 27 18.30 17.67 50.04
N ASP A 28 17.25 17.64 50.87
CA ASP A 28 16.26 16.56 50.94
C ASP A 28 14.88 17.11 50.59
N PRO A 29 14.45 17.04 49.31
CA PRO A 29 13.18 17.59 48.87
C PRO A 29 12.05 16.68 49.31
N ASP A 30 11.04 17.27 49.95
CA ASP A 30 9.76 16.62 50.21
C ASP A 30 8.63 17.57 49.77
N PHE A 31 7.52 17.00 49.31
CA PHE A 31 6.34 17.81 49.00
C PHE A 31 5.61 18.16 50.29
N THR A 32 4.94 19.33 50.32
CA THR A 32 4.09 19.68 51.46
C THR A 32 2.99 18.63 51.61
N LYS A 33 2.63 18.28 52.86
CA LYS A 33 1.55 17.32 53.15
C LYS A 33 0.23 17.70 52.45
N CYS A 34 -0.03 18.99 52.28
CA CYS A 34 -1.19 19.50 51.54
C CYS A 34 -1.11 19.13 50.05
N PHE A 35 0.03 19.34 49.38
CA PHE A 35 0.20 19.02 47.96
C PHE A 35 0.10 17.51 47.69
N GLU A 36 0.68 16.70 48.58
CA GLU A 36 0.61 15.23 48.50
C GLU A 36 -0.83 14.72 48.61
N LYS A 37 -1.58 15.18 49.61
CA LYS A 37 -2.95 14.71 49.85
C LYS A 37 -3.98 15.30 48.88
N THR A 38 -3.64 16.38 48.16
CA THR A 38 -4.51 17.03 47.17
C THR A 38 -4.08 16.68 45.74
N VAL A 39 -3.12 17.39 45.15
CA VAL A 39 -2.77 17.32 43.72
C VAL A 39 -2.34 15.91 43.29
N LEU A 40 -1.50 15.23 44.08
CA LEU A 40 -1.01 13.89 43.72
C LEU A 40 -2.11 12.82 43.74
N VAL A 41 -3.15 13.00 44.56
CA VAL A 41 -4.30 12.08 44.61
C VAL A 41 -5.40 12.50 43.64
N TRP A 42 -5.71 13.80 43.57
CA TRP A 42 -6.81 14.34 42.78
C TRP A 42 -6.48 14.40 41.30
N GLY A 43 -5.21 14.57 40.92
CA GLY A 43 -4.78 14.60 39.52
C GLY A 43 -5.18 13.33 38.73
N PRO A 44 -4.80 12.12 39.18
CA PRO A 44 -5.22 10.87 38.56
C PRO A 44 -6.75 10.68 38.60
N CYS A 45 -7.42 11.06 39.70
CA CYS A 45 -8.87 10.98 39.80
C CYS A 45 -9.57 11.88 38.77
N ALA A 46 -9.11 13.13 38.63
CA ALA A 46 -9.60 14.09 37.66
C ALA A 46 -9.36 13.62 36.21
N PHE A 47 -8.18 13.04 35.93
CA PHE A 47 -7.91 12.39 34.65
C PHE A 47 -8.97 11.34 34.33
N LEU A 48 -9.26 10.43 35.26
CA LEU A 48 -10.28 9.41 35.03
C LEU A 48 -11.66 10.03 34.80
N TRP A 49 -12.05 11.05 35.59
CA TRP A 49 -13.36 11.69 35.45
C TRP A 49 -13.54 12.42 34.12
N VAL A 50 -12.48 13.03 33.58
CA VAL A 50 -12.53 13.69 32.27
C VAL A 50 -12.58 12.65 31.13
N PHE A 51 -11.74 11.61 31.20
CA PHE A 51 -11.61 10.64 30.13
C PHE A 51 -12.65 9.50 30.17
N CYS A 52 -13.40 9.33 31.26
CA CYS A 52 -14.45 8.31 31.35
C CYS A 52 -15.59 8.53 30.33
N ILE A 53 -15.77 9.76 29.83
CA ILE A 53 -16.74 10.08 28.76
C ILE A 53 -16.41 9.30 27.48
N PHE A 54 -15.12 9.19 27.15
CA PHE A 54 -14.67 8.41 26.00
C PHE A 54 -14.87 6.92 26.24
N ASP A 55 -14.62 6.42 27.45
CA ASP A 55 -14.89 5.01 27.80
C ASP A 55 -16.38 4.68 27.66
N PHE A 56 -17.29 5.56 28.09
CA PHE A 56 -18.72 5.40 27.85
C PHE A 56 -19.09 5.40 26.36
N TYR A 57 -18.47 6.27 25.56
CA TYR A 57 -18.66 6.27 24.11
C TYR A 57 -18.18 4.94 23.49
N TYR A 58 -17.01 4.45 23.87
CA TYR A 58 -16.47 3.17 23.41
C TYR A 58 -17.35 1.99 23.82
N LEU A 59 -17.87 1.98 25.05
CA LEU A 59 -18.80 0.96 25.52
C LEU A 59 -20.08 0.93 24.69
N LYS A 60 -20.64 2.10 24.35
CA LYS A 60 -21.85 2.20 23.53
C LYS A 60 -21.61 1.82 22.06
N ALA A 61 -20.41 2.10 21.55
CA ALA A 61 -20.00 1.75 20.19
C ALA A 61 -19.55 0.29 20.04
N SER A 62 -19.31 -0.42 21.14
CA SER A 62 -18.81 -1.80 21.11
C SER A 62 -19.83 -2.75 20.47
N LEU A 63 -19.32 -3.56 19.55
CA LEU A 63 -20.08 -4.57 18.82
C LEU A 63 -19.95 -5.96 19.47
N ASP A 64 -18.99 -6.13 20.38
CA ASP A 64 -18.72 -7.38 21.07
C ASP A 64 -19.43 -7.39 22.44
N LYS A 65 -19.81 -8.58 22.90
CA LYS A 65 -20.55 -8.72 24.16
C LYS A 65 -20.08 -9.91 24.99
N ASN A 66 -20.29 -9.80 26.28
CA ASN A 66 -20.20 -10.88 27.26
C ASN A 66 -18.82 -11.57 27.32
N ILE A 67 -17.86 -10.92 27.98
CA ILE A 67 -16.59 -11.56 28.39
C ILE A 67 -16.89 -12.58 29.51
N PRO A 68 -16.35 -13.82 29.45
CA PRO A 68 -16.54 -14.80 30.52
C PRO A 68 -15.85 -14.35 31.82
N TRP A 69 -16.38 -14.81 32.95
CA TRP A 69 -15.70 -14.64 34.23
C TRP A 69 -14.37 -15.41 34.20
N ASN A 70 -13.28 -14.70 34.43
CA ASN A 70 -11.93 -15.25 34.52
C ASN A 70 -11.32 -14.84 35.87
N LYS A 71 -10.32 -15.60 36.34
CA LYS A 71 -9.58 -15.33 37.57
C LYS A 71 -9.10 -13.88 37.65
N LEU A 72 -8.70 -13.30 36.52
CA LEU A 72 -8.23 -11.91 36.42
C LEU A 72 -9.33 -10.85 36.63
N ASN A 73 -10.54 -11.07 36.11
CA ASN A 73 -11.67 -10.16 36.34
C ASN A 73 -12.16 -10.23 37.79
N ILE A 74 -12.14 -11.44 38.37
CA ILE A 74 -12.51 -11.66 39.77
C ILE A 74 -11.47 -10.99 40.68
N SER A 75 -10.16 -11.16 40.41
CA SER A 75 -9.11 -10.53 41.22
C SER A 75 -9.17 -9.00 41.16
N LYS A 76 -9.43 -8.41 39.97
CA LYS A 76 -9.65 -6.97 39.81
C LYS A 76 -10.82 -6.47 40.69
N LEU A 77 -11.95 -7.20 40.72
CA LEU A 77 -13.10 -6.84 41.57
C LEU A 77 -12.82 -7.00 43.06
N VAL A 78 -12.13 -8.07 43.47
CA VAL A 78 -11.79 -8.31 44.89
C VAL A 78 -10.87 -7.22 45.42
N ILE A 79 -9.79 -6.90 44.70
CA ILE A 79 -8.88 -5.83 45.12
C ILE A 79 -9.60 -4.48 45.12
N MET A 80 -10.49 -4.24 44.16
CA MET A 80 -11.24 -2.99 44.13
C MET A 80 -12.28 -2.87 45.24
N GLY A 81 -12.92 -3.99 45.61
CA GLY A 81 -13.77 -4.06 46.80
C GLY A 81 -12.97 -3.76 48.07
N ALA A 82 -11.75 -4.29 48.19
CA ALA A 82 -10.87 -3.99 49.33
C ALA A 82 -10.47 -2.51 49.40
N LEU A 83 -10.15 -1.87 48.26
CA LEU A 83 -9.87 -0.43 48.19
C LEU A 83 -11.09 0.44 48.53
N LEU A 84 -12.30 0.02 48.16
CA LEU A 84 -13.54 0.69 48.55
C LEU A 84 -13.79 0.60 50.06
N ILE A 85 -13.58 -0.59 50.65
CA ILE A 85 -13.69 -0.78 52.10
C ILE A 85 -12.66 0.09 52.81
N LEU A 86 -11.40 0.10 52.35
CA LEU A 86 -10.32 0.91 52.93
C LEU A 86 -10.63 2.41 52.90
N SER A 87 -11.10 2.93 51.75
CA SER A 87 -11.49 4.35 51.65
C SER A 87 -12.71 4.71 52.50
N ALA A 88 -13.65 3.77 52.69
CA ALA A 88 -14.77 3.96 53.61
C ALA A 88 -14.33 3.93 55.08
N THR A 89 -13.41 3.02 55.45
CA THR A 89 -12.85 2.98 56.81
C THR A 89 -12.04 4.23 57.13
N ASP A 90 -11.26 4.75 56.17
CA ASP A 90 -10.53 6.00 56.32
C ASP A 90 -11.47 7.18 56.57
N PHE A 91 -12.59 7.24 55.83
CA PHE A 91 -13.61 8.28 56.03
C PHE A 91 -14.29 8.17 57.40
N ILE A 92 -14.69 6.96 57.82
CA ILE A 92 -15.33 6.75 59.13
C ILE A 92 -14.37 7.09 60.27
N MET A 93 -13.12 6.63 60.20
CA MET A 93 -12.10 6.92 61.21
C MET A 93 -11.78 8.42 61.29
N ALA A 94 -11.77 9.14 60.16
CA ALA A 94 -11.62 10.59 60.14
C ALA A 94 -12.82 11.31 60.78
N LEU A 95 -14.05 10.83 60.59
CA LEU A 95 -15.24 11.40 61.24
C LEU A 95 -15.30 11.12 62.74
N VAL A 96 -14.96 9.90 63.17
CA VAL A 96 -14.98 9.50 64.59
C VAL A 96 -14.00 10.34 65.39
N LYS A 97 -12.75 10.51 64.91
CA LYS A 97 -11.76 11.35 65.61
C LYS A 97 -12.02 12.84 65.53
N ASN A 98 -12.80 13.32 64.55
CA ASN A 98 -13.25 14.71 64.48
C ASN A 98 -14.36 15.01 65.52
N GLY A 99 -15.05 13.98 66.03
CA GLY A 99 -16.06 14.10 67.08
C GLY A 99 -15.49 14.20 68.50
N ASP A 100 -14.22 13.87 68.73
CA ASP A 100 -13.53 14.03 70.02
C ASP A 100 -13.01 15.48 70.18
N GLU A 101 -13.44 16.18 71.23
CA GLU A 101 -13.07 17.58 71.53
C GLU A 101 -11.57 17.81 71.79
N SER A 102 -10.80 16.75 72.12
CA SER A 102 -9.35 16.83 72.36
C SER A 102 -8.49 16.68 71.10
N THR A 103 -9.03 16.14 70.00
CA THR A 103 -8.29 15.86 68.75
C THR A 103 -8.73 16.72 67.57
N THR A 104 -9.72 17.59 67.75
CA THR A 104 -10.29 18.45 66.70
C THR A 104 -9.28 19.46 66.12
N ALA A 105 -8.22 19.79 66.87
CA ALA A 105 -7.14 20.68 66.41
C ALA A 105 -6.13 20.01 65.45
N LEU A 106 -6.17 18.67 65.31
CA LEU A 106 -5.21 17.88 64.51
C LEU A 106 -5.79 17.40 63.16
N ILE A 107 -7.10 17.54 62.91
CA ILE A 107 -7.77 17.01 61.72
C ILE A 107 -8.18 18.15 60.79
N ASN A 108 -7.66 18.14 59.56
CA ASN A 108 -7.94 19.17 58.57
C ASN A 108 -9.00 18.70 57.56
N ALA A 109 -9.66 19.64 56.88
CA ALA A 109 -10.74 19.33 55.93
C ALA A 109 -10.30 18.38 54.79
N VAL A 110 -9.02 18.42 54.39
CA VAL A 110 -8.43 17.49 53.40
C VAL A 110 -8.55 16.03 53.82
N ASP A 111 -8.36 15.73 55.11
CA ASP A 111 -8.36 14.35 55.61
C ASP A 111 -9.76 13.72 55.55
N ILE A 112 -10.80 14.54 55.45
CA ILE A 112 -12.20 14.12 55.25
C ILE A 112 -12.52 13.99 53.76
N TRP A 113 -12.14 14.99 52.94
CA TRP A 113 -12.50 15.04 51.52
C TRP A 113 -11.67 14.09 50.63
N CYS A 114 -10.42 13.82 50.97
CA CYS A 114 -9.56 12.94 50.18
C CYS A 114 -10.07 11.49 50.13
N PRO A 115 -10.47 10.84 51.25
CA PRO A 115 -11.16 9.56 51.23
C PRO A 115 -12.45 9.55 50.40
N VAL A 116 -13.24 10.64 50.44
CA VAL A 116 -14.48 10.78 49.64
C VAL A 116 -14.18 10.77 48.14
N ILE A 117 -13.18 11.54 47.69
CA ILE A 117 -12.78 11.58 46.27
C ILE A 117 -12.24 10.22 45.81
N LYS A 118 -11.43 9.55 46.64
CA LYS A 118 -10.97 8.18 46.39
C LYS A 118 -12.16 7.22 46.29
N PHE A 119 -13.11 7.28 47.22
CA PHE A 119 -14.29 6.42 47.24
C PHE A 119 -15.14 6.60 45.97
N VAL A 120 -15.45 7.84 45.57
CA VAL A 120 -16.22 8.13 44.34
C VAL A 120 -15.49 7.60 43.10
N THR A 121 -14.19 7.81 43.02
CA THR A 121 -13.36 7.36 41.88
C THR A 121 -13.28 5.84 41.82
N PHE A 122 -13.08 5.18 42.95
CA PHE A 122 -13.03 3.73 43.03
C PHE A 122 -14.39 3.09 42.79
N LEU A 123 -15.48 3.72 43.21
CA LEU A 123 -16.83 3.28 42.90
C LEU A 123 -17.08 3.32 41.40
N LEU A 124 -16.63 4.40 40.74
CA LEU A 124 -16.73 4.53 39.29
C LEU A 124 -15.97 3.40 38.58
N VAL A 125 -14.70 3.13 38.93
CA VAL A 125 -13.94 2.01 38.33
C VAL A 125 -14.57 0.65 38.67
N PHE A 126 -15.09 0.46 39.88
CA PHE A 126 -15.79 -0.75 40.29
C PHE A 126 -17.02 -1.03 39.41
N ILE A 127 -17.76 0.01 39.01
CA ILE A 127 -18.89 -0.09 38.06
C ILE A 127 -18.39 -0.38 36.64
N PHE A 128 -17.26 0.21 36.22
CA PHE A 128 -16.72 0.00 34.89
C PHE A 128 -16.22 -1.44 34.64
N ILE A 129 -15.68 -2.14 35.64
CA ILE A 129 -15.17 -3.51 35.44
C ILE A 129 -16.29 -4.48 34.94
N PRO A 130 -17.48 -4.56 35.57
CA PRO A 130 -18.61 -5.33 35.05
C PRO A 130 -19.19 -4.78 33.73
N LEU A 131 -19.18 -3.46 33.52
CA LEU A 131 -19.66 -2.86 32.27
C LEU A 131 -18.76 -3.23 31.08
N ASN A 132 -17.44 -3.11 31.23
CA ASN A 132 -16.46 -3.52 30.23
C ASN A 132 -16.66 -4.99 29.85
N ARG A 133 -16.91 -5.85 30.85
CA ARG A 133 -17.26 -7.27 30.63
C ARG A 133 -18.54 -7.45 29.82
N LYS A 134 -19.62 -6.73 30.16
CA LYS A 134 -20.93 -6.84 29.49
C LYS A 134 -20.86 -6.40 28.03
N TYR A 135 -20.17 -5.30 27.76
CA TYR A 135 -20.00 -4.71 26.43
C TYR A 135 -18.73 -5.17 25.70
N GLY A 136 -18.10 -6.27 26.12
CA GLY A 136 -17.02 -6.90 25.35
C GLY A 136 -15.72 -6.09 25.21
N VAL A 137 -15.54 -5.01 25.97
CA VAL A 137 -14.34 -4.16 25.87
C VAL A 137 -13.19 -4.80 26.63
N GLN A 138 -12.23 -5.35 25.90
CA GLN A 138 -11.02 -5.95 26.46
C GLN A 138 -10.03 -4.85 26.87
N THR A 139 -9.70 -4.76 28.17
CA THR A 139 -8.75 -3.79 28.76
C THR A 139 -8.93 -2.33 28.34
N SER A 140 -9.54 -1.49 29.19
CA SER A 140 -9.59 -0.04 28.93
C SER A 140 -8.20 0.58 29.09
N GLY A 141 -7.72 1.26 28.04
CA GLY A 141 -6.48 2.04 28.09
C GLY A 141 -6.56 3.20 29.08
N THR A 142 -7.74 3.80 29.24
CA THR A 142 -8.01 4.85 30.23
C THR A 142 -7.81 4.34 31.65
N GLN A 143 -8.29 3.12 31.94
CA GLN A 143 -8.09 2.49 33.23
C GLN A 143 -6.62 2.17 33.49
N PHE A 144 -5.89 1.65 32.50
CA PHE A 144 -4.45 1.41 32.63
C PHE A 144 -3.68 2.71 32.93
N LEU A 145 -3.93 3.77 32.17
CA LEU A 145 -3.28 5.07 32.37
C LEU A 145 -3.63 5.68 33.73
N PHE A 146 -4.87 5.53 34.20
CA PHE A 146 -5.27 5.96 35.53
C PHE A 146 -4.45 5.27 36.62
N TRP A 147 -4.38 3.93 36.60
CA TRP A 147 -3.60 3.18 37.61
C TRP A 147 -2.10 3.48 37.51
N PHE A 148 -1.59 3.68 36.30
CA PHE A 148 -0.18 4.05 36.08
C PHE A 148 0.13 5.43 36.69
N LEU A 149 -0.69 6.45 36.40
CA LEU A 149 -0.55 7.78 36.99
C LEU A 149 -0.72 7.77 38.50
N LEU A 150 -1.70 7.01 39.02
CA LEU A 150 -1.97 6.90 40.45
C LEU A 150 -0.76 6.32 41.20
N VAL A 151 -0.15 5.25 40.66
CA VAL A 151 1.04 4.64 41.27
C VAL A 151 2.21 5.62 41.22
N ILE A 152 2.49 6.26 40.08
CA ILE A 152 3.61 7.22 39.97
C ILE A 152 3.45 8.38 40.96
N PHE A 153 2.25 8.97 41.04
CA PHE A 153 2.00 10.11 41.91
C PHE A 153 1.95 9.72 43.40
N SER A 154 1.77 8.44 43.72
CA SER A 154 1.85 7.94 45.10
C SER A 154 3.29 7.64 45.58
N ILE A 155 4.29 7.59 44.69
CA ILE A 155 5.68 7.33 45.09
C ILE A 155 6.24 8.40 46.05
N PRO A 156 6.07 9.72 45.79
CA PRO A 156 6.58 10.75 46.70
C PRO A 156 5.96 10.64 48.10
N GLN A 157 4.64 10.52 48.19
CA GLN A 157 3.95 10.38 49.47
C GLN A 157 4.34 9.09 50.22
N CYS A 158 4.63 7.99 49.50
CA CYS A 158 5.17 6.76 50.10
C CYS A 158 6.54 7.00 50.77
N ARG A 159 7.43 7.77 50.13
CA ARG A 159 8.72 8.17 50.72
C ARG A 159 8.51 8.99 51.99
N THR A 160 7.64 10.00 51.94
CA THR A 160 7.33 10.90 53.06
C THR A 160 6.77 10.14 54.26
N GLU A 161 5.84 9.21 54.05
CA GLU A 161 5.25 8.39 55.12
C GLU A 161 6.25 7.41 55.75
N VAL A 162 7.15 6.81 54.96
CA VAL A 162 8.23 5.95 55.48
C VAL A 162 9.22 6.76 56.32
N ARG A 163 9.61 7.95 55.86
CA ARG A 163 10.49 8.86 56.62
C ARG A 163 9.83 9.30 57.93
N ALA A 164 8.58 9.75 57.86
CA ALA A 164 7.82 10.18 59.02
C ALA A 164 7.66 9.05 60.05
N LYS A 165 7.55 7.79 59.63
CA LYS A 165 7.54 6.65 60.56
C LYS A 165 8.90 6.43 61.22
N ASN A 166 10.00 6.54 60.48
CA ASN A 166 11.34 6.41 61.05
C ASN A 166 11.62 7.51 62.09
N GLU A 167 11.21 8.75 61.81
CA GLU A 167 11.33 9.86 62.76
C GLU A 167 10.47 9.63 64.01
N ARG A 168 9.21 9.20 63.84
CA ARG A 168 8.32 8.83 64.97
C ARG A 168 8.91 7.70 65.82
N ASN A 169 9.46 6.66 65.18
CA ASN A 169 10.11 5.56 65.87
C ASN A 169 11.35 6.03 66.65
N ASN A 170 12.14 6.95 66.10
CA ASN A 170 13.28 7.53 66.80
C ASN A 170 12.85 8.34 68.04
N VAL A 171 11.74 9.10 67.95
CA VAL A 171 11.17 9.83 69.09
C VAL A 171 10.60 8.88 70.15
N LEU A 172 9.85 7.85 69.75
CA LEU A 172 9.29 6.85 70.67
C LEU A 172 10.36 6.03 71.41
N ASN A 173 11.50 5.78 70.75
CA ASN A 173 12.68 5.08 71.29
C ASN A 173 13.63 6.00 72.08
N SER A 174 13.41 7.31 72.07
CA SER A 174 14.18 8.27 72.87
C SER A 174 13.64 8.37 74.31
N ASN A 175 14.51 8.65 75.28
CA ASN A 175 14.18 8.74 76.71
C ASN A 175 13.54 10.11 77.07
N VAL A 176 12.47 10.49 76.37
CA VAL A 176 11.71 11.72 76.66
C VAL A 176 10.48 11.36 77.51
N ASP A 177 10.28 12.07 78.63
CA ASP A 177 9.25 11.78 79.64
C ASP A 177 7.81 12.04 79.18
N ASP A 178 7.61 12.88 78.15
CA ASP A 178 6.31 13.25 77.61
C ASP A 178 6.18 12.78 76.14
N LYS A 179 5.60 11.60 75.94
CA LYS A 179 5.45 10.98 74.61
C LYS A 179 4.14 11.42 73.97
N PRO A 180 4.15 12.16 72.84
CA PRO A 180 2.92 12.52 72.12
C PRO A 180 2.18 11.28 71.60
N ASP A 181 0.84 11.31 71.62
CA ASP A 181 0.00 10.23 71.10
C ASP A 181 0.01 10.23 69.55
N TYR A 182 0.75 9.29 68.96
CA TYR A 182 0.86 9.10 67.51
C TYR A 182 -0.16 8.09 66.95
N SER A 183 -1.19 7.69 67.71
CA SER A 183 -2.16 6.67 67.28
C SER A 183 -2.85 6.95 65.94
N TRP A 184 -3.12 8.23 65.63
CA TRP A 184 -3.70 8.65 64.34
C TRP A 184 -2.72 8.53 63.18
N ASP A 185 -1.49 8.99 63.39
CA ASP A 185 -0.48 8.98 62.34
C ASP A 185 -0.04 7.55 62.02
N GLU A 186 -0.03 6.64 63.01
CA GLU A 186 0.25 5.22 62.80
C GLU A 186 -0.84 4.54 61.97
N TYR A 187 -2.12 4.85 62.25
CA TYR A 187 -3.24 4.40 61.40
C TYR A 187 -3.09 4.91 59.96
N ASN A 188 -2.81 6.20 59.77
CA ASN A 188 -2.63 6.81 58.44
C ASN A 188 -1.50 6.13 57.65
N TYR A 189 -0.37 5.83 58.31
CA TYR A 189 0.74 5.11 57.70
C TYR A 189 0.34 3.70 57.24
N VAL A 190 -0.29 2.92 58.12
CA VAL A 190 -0.68 1.53 57.81
C VAL A 190 -1.73 1.50 56.71
N SER A 191 -2.76 2.36 56.79
CA SER A 191 -3.78 2.49 55.76
C SER A 191 -3.17 2.87 54.41
N TYR A 192 -2.26 3.85 54.40
CA TYR A 192 -1.59 4.29 53.17
C TYR A 192 -0.72 3.19 52.53
N MET A 193 0.02 2.41 53.31
CA MET A 193 0.84 1.32 52.77
C MET A 193 -0.01 0.19 52.16
N ILE A 194 -1.15 -0.13 52.77
CA ILE A 194 -2.13 -1.08 52.22
C ILE A 194 -2.71 -0.53 50.91
N TYR A 195 -3.09 0.75 50.90
CA TYR A 195 -3.57 1.46 49.70
C TYR A 195 -2.54 1.42 48.56
N PHE A 196 -1.27 1.70 48.85
CA PHE A 196 -0.19 1.70 47.86
C PHE A 196 0.06 0.30 47.30
N ALA A 197 0.11 -0.72 48.16
CA ALA A 197 0.28 -2.12 47.74
C ALA A 197 -0.86 -2.59 46.82
N PHE A 198 -2.12 -2.29 47.16
CA PHE A 198 -3.26 -2.63 46.30
C PHE A 198 -3.31 -1.83 45.01
N SER A 199 -2.87 -0.57 45.01
CA SER A 199 -2.75 0.24 43.80
C SER A 199 -1.71 -0.33 42.83
N CYS A 200 -0.55 -0.76 43.35
CA CYS A 200 0.48 -1.47 42.57
C CYS A 200 -0.01 -2.81 42.03
N ALA A 201 -0.74 -3.59 42.84
CA ALA A 201 -1.33 -4.85 42.41
C ALA A 201 -2.36 -4.64 41.29
N MET A 202 -3.18 -3.59 41.36
CA MET A 202 -4.13 -3.23 40.30
C MET A 202 -3.43 -2.79 39.00
N LEU A 203 -2.33 -2.05 39.09
CA LEU A 203 -1.54 -1.71 37.91
C LEU A 203 -1.02 -2.99 37.22
N LEU A 204 -0.45 -3.92 37.98
CA LEU A 204 0.07 -5.18 37.46
C LEU A 204 -1.03 -6.03 36.80
N LEU A 205 -2.22 -6.13 37.42
CA LEU A 205 -3.35 -6.84 36.84
C LEU A 205 -3.88 -6.22 35.54
N ASN A 206 -3.73 -4.91 35.34
CA ASN A 206 -4.13 -4.21 34.12
C ASN A 206 -3.09 -4.31 32.98
N CYS A 207 -1.88 -4.82 33.24
CA CYS A 207 -0.91 -5.12 32.19
C CYS A 207 -1.34 -6.33 31.31
N PHE A 208 -2.17 -7.22 31.86
CA PHE A 208 -2.63 -8.43 31.19
C PHE A 208 -4.02 -8.26 30.56
N ALA A 209 -4.23 -8.91 29.41
CA ALA A 209 -5.48 -8.85 28.66
C ALA A 209 -6.59 -9.64 29.34
N ASP A 210 -7.83 -9.12 29.26
CA ASP A 210 -9.02 -9.86 29.68
C ASP A 210 -9.37 -10.96 28.65
N ALA A 211 -10.16 -11.95 29.08
CA ALA A 211 -10.56 -13.06 28.20
C ALA A 211 -11.37 -12.56 26.97
N MET A 212 -11.40 -13.37 25.92
CA MET A 212 -12.14 -13.04 24.69
C MET A 212 -13.66 -12.99 24.92
N PRO A 213 -14.39 -12.07 24.26
CA PRO A 213 -15.85 -12.00 24.33
C PRO A 213 -16.50 -13.29 23.79
N ARG A 214 -17.73 -13.63 24.19
CA ARG A 214 -18.44 -14.80 23.65
C ARG A 214 -19.26 -14.49 22.41
N GLU A 215 -19.82 -13.28 22.37
CA GLU A 215 -20.64 -12.81 21.26
C GLU A 215 -19.85 -11.75 20.50
N THR A 216 -19.60 -12.00 19.21
CA THR A 216 -18.94 -11.06 18.31
C THR A 216 -19.78 -10.91 17.06
N LYS A 217 -19.82 -9.69 16.48
CA LYS A 217 -20.52 -9.43 15.21
C LYS A 217 -19.94 -10.27 14.06
N TYR A 218 -18.64 -10.54 14.11
CA TYR A 218 -17.89 -11.25 13.08
C TYR A 218 -17.68 -12.71 13.46
N LYS A 219 -17.80 -13.61 12.47
CA LYS A 219 -17.51 -15.04 12.64
C LYS A 219 -16.01 -15.22 12.84
N ARG A 220 -15.64 -15.95 13.90
CA ARG A 220 -14.23 -16.17 14.22
C ARG A 220 -13.54 -17.08 13.23
N THR A 221 -12.32 -16.74 12.86
CA THR A 221 -11.42 -17.60 12.10
C THR A 221 -10.34 -18.17 13.01
N ASN A 222 -9.74 -19.31 12.61
CA ASN A 222 -8.70 -19.95 13.41
C ASN A 222 -7.38 -19.15 13.44
N ASN A 223 -7.17 -18.25 12.46
CA ASN A 223 -5.97 -17.43 12.31
C ASN A 223 -6.25 -15.92 12.52
N GLU A 224 -7.05 -15.58 13.54
CA GLU A 224 -7.30 -14.18 13.91
C GLU A 224 -6.02 -13.45 14.36
N ILE A 225 -5.93 -12.16 14.02
CA ILE A 225 -4.80 -11.33 14.41
C ILE A 225 -4.76 -11.12 15.94
N PRO A 226 -3.62 -11.40 16.61
CA PRO A 226 -3.49 -11.30 18.06
C PRO A 226 -3.70 -9.89 18.64
N GLU A 227 -3.51 -8.84 17.84
CA GLU A 227 -3.74 -7.43 18.22
C GLU A 227 -5.14 -7.19 18.80
N SER A 228 -6.15 -7.91 18.27
CA SER A 228 -7.54 -7.81 18.74
C SER A 228 -7.66 -8.22 20.21
N SER A 229 -6.99 -9.31 20.61
CA SER A 229 -6.95 -9.84 21.96
C SER A 229 -5.83 -9.30 22.85
N ALA A 230 -4.96 -8.45 22.33
CA ALA A 230 -3.78 -7.95 23.03
C ALA A 230 -4.13 -6.92 24.12
N SER A 231 -3.34 -6.88 25.20
CA SER A 231 -3.48 -5.87 26.25
C SER A 231 -3.10 -4.48 25.74
N PHE A 232 -3.53 -3.44 26.44
CA PHE A 232 -3.21 -2.05 26.07
C PHE A 232 -1.69 -1.83 25.94
N LEU A 233 -0.89 -2.36 26.88
CA LEU A 233 0.57 -2.26 26.82
C LEU A 233 1.13 -2.97 25.58
N SER A 234 0.67 -4.20 25.31
CA SER A 234 1.08 -4.97 24.13
C SER A 234 0.73 -4.26 22.81
N ARG A 235 -0.39 -3.54 22.75
CA ARG A 235 -0.76 -2.71 21.58
C ARG A 235 0.13 -1.48 21.43
N ILE A 236 0.57 -0.86 22.53
CA ILE A 236 1.49 0.29 22.48
C ILE A 236 2.90 -0.13 22.04
N THR A 237 3.40 -1.24 22.58
CA THR A 237 4.77 -1.73 22.35
C THR A 237 4.89 -2.68 21.15
N TYR A 238 3.77 -3.06 20.52
CA TYR A 238 3.68 -4.04 19.43
C TYR A 238 4.14 -5.47 19.77
N GLN A 239 4.15 -5.83 21.06
CA GLN A 239 4.61 -7.15 21.53
C GLN A 239 3.81 -8.33 20.95
N TRP A 240 2.56 -8.10 20.53
CA TRP A 240 1.74 -9.12 19.87
C TRP A 240 2.33 -9.62 18.53
N PHE A 241 3.24 -8.84 17.91
CA PHE A 241 3.93 -9.23 16.68
C PHE A 241 5.13 -10.16 16.94
N ASP A 242 5.69 -10.19 18.16
CA ASP A 242 6.92 -10.92 18.49
C ASP A 242 6.83 -12.41 18.15
N SER A 243 5.65 -13.03 18.34
CA SER A 243 5.44 -14.44 18.01
C SER A 243 5.62 -14.72 16.51
N MET A 244 5.19 -13.79 15.65
CA MET A 244 5.34 -13.92 14.20
C MET A 244 6.76 -13.61 13.76
N ALA A 245 7.39 -12.61 14.37
CA ALA A 245 8.81 -12.31 14.14
C ALA A 245 9.71 -13.50 14.50
N TRP A 246 9.47 -14.15 15.64
CA TRP A 246 10.19 -15.36 16.06
C TRP A 246 9.92 -16.55 15.14
N LYS A 247 8.67 -16.73 14.68
CA LYS A 247 8.33 -17.77 13.70
C LYS A 247 9.07 -17.53 12.40
N GLY A 248 9.09 -16.29 11.89
CA GLY A 248 9.82 -15.87 10.69
C GLY A 248 11.34 -15.97 10.80
N TYR A 249 11.88 -15.82 12.02
CA TYR A 249 13.30 -16.05 12.29
C TYR A 249 13.69 -17.53 12.22
N ARG A 250 12.82 -18.43 12.72
CA ARG A 250 13.07 -19.88 12.71
C ARG A 250 12.77 -20.53 11.37
N ASN A 251 11.67 -20.13 10.73
CA ASN A 251 11.18 -20.66 9.46
C ASN A 251 10.80 -19.50 8.53
N PRO A 252 11.10 -19.56 7.22
CA PRO A 252 10.55 -18.61 6.26
C PRO A 252 9.03 -18.57 6.35
N LEU A 253 8.46 -17.37 6.41
CA LEU A 253 7.00 -17.20 6.48
C LEU A 253 6.38 -17.55 5.12
N GLU A 254 5.38 -18.42 5.15
CA GLU A 254 4.51 -18.71 3.99
C GLU A 254 3.15 -18.01 4.14
N ASP A 255 2.38 -17.92 3.05
CA ASP A 255 1.05 -17.27 3.07
C ASP A 255 0.10 -17.88 4.12
N LYS A 256 0.24 -19.19 4.40
CA LYS A 256 -0.53 -19.90 5.43
C LYS A 256 -0.22 -19.47 6.87
N ASP A 257 0.94 -18.85 7.09
CA ASP A 257 1.39 -18.37 8.39
C ASP A 257 0.91 -16.95 8.70
N LEU A 258 0.38 -16.25 7.70
CA LEU A 258 -0.16 -14.91 7.85
C LEU A 258 -1.49 -14.92 8.60
N TRP A 259 -1.72 -13.89 9.41
CA TRP A 259 -3.01 -13.69 10.08
C TRP A 259 -4.04 -13.12 9.13
N ASP A 260 -5.31 -13.43 9.42
CA ASP A 260 -6.42 -12.79 8.76
C ASP A 260 -6.46 -11.28 9.12
N LEU A 261 -6.80 -10.47 8.13
CA LEU A 261 -7.01 -9.04 8.32
C LEU A 261 -8.11 -8.78 9.35
N ARG A 262 -7.95 -7.71 10.15
CA ARG A 262 -9.03 -7.24 11.04
C ARG A 262 -10.30 -7.04 10.22
N PRO A 263 -11.48 -7.51 10.68
CA PRO A 263 -12.73 -7.37 9.93
C PRO A 263 -13.05 -5.92 9.53
N GLN A 264 -12.70 -4.96 10.37
CA GLN A 264 -12.89 -3.51 10.14
C GLN A 264 -12.00 -2.95 9.01
N ASP A 265 -10.86 -3.58 8.73
CA ASP A 265 -9.94 -3.19 7.65
C ASP A 265 -10.24 -3.94 6.34
N SER A 266 -11.19 -4.88 6.37
CA SER A 266 -11.61 -5.62 5.18
C SER A 266 -12.37 -4.75 4.19
N CYS A 267 -12.26 -5.08 2.91
CA CYS A 267 -12.95 -4.35 1.84
C CYS A 267 -14.49 -4.36 2.02
N LYS A 268 -15.04 -5.41 2.64
CA LYS A 268 -16.48 -5.56 2.91
C LYS A 268 -17.03 -4.45 3.83
N GLU A 269 -16.23 -3.96 4.78
CA GLU A 269 -16.65 -2.90 5.72
C GLU A 269 -16.20 -1.51 5.26
N VAL A 270 -15.02 -1.40 4.65
CA VAL A 270 -14.46 -0.11 4.19
C VAL A 270 -15.26 0.45 3.01
N MET A 271 -15.64 -0.39 2.04
CA MET A 271 -16.26 0.07 0.79
C MET A 271 -17.66 0.69 0.98
N PRO A 272 -18.59 0.11 1.78
CA PRO A 272 -19.91 0.71 1.99
C PRO A 272 -19.88 2.13 2.55
N ILE A 273 -18.94 2.42 3.47
CA ILE A 273 -18.76 3.76 4.06
C ILE A 273 -18.38 4.76 2.96
N PHE A 274 -17.36 4.43 2.16
CA PHE A 274 -16.93 5.27 1.05
C PHE A 274 -18.04 5.44 0.00
N ALA A 275 -18.69 4.34 -0.40
CA ALA A 275 -19.77 4.34 -1.38
C ALA A 275 -20.95 5.21 -0.95
N HIS A 276 -21.31 5.21 0.34
CA HIS A 276 -22.38 6.06 0.87
C HIS A 276 -22.07 7.54 0.62
N TYR A 277 -20.87 8.01 0.98
CA TYR A 277 -20.49 9.40 0.78
C TYR A 277 -20.24 9.75 -0.69
N TRP A 278 -19.70 8.82 -1.49
CA TRP A 278 -19.55 8.97 -2.94
C TRP A 278 -20.91 9.16 -3.60
N ASN A 279 -21.85 8.23 -3.40
CA ASN A 279 -23.20 8.32 -3.97
C ASN A 279 -23.95 9.56 -3.50
N LYS A 280 -23.77 9.98 -2.25
CA LYS A 280 -24.33 11.24 -1.75
C LYS A 280 -23.75 12.46 -2.48
N SER A 281 -22.44 12.48 -2.78
CA SER A 281 -21.80 13.55 -3.54
C SER A 281 -22.24 13.58 -5.01
N VAL A 282 -22.33 12.41 -5.64
CA VAL A 282 -22.85 12.25 -7.01
C VAL A 282 -24.28 12.76 -7.08
N ARG A 283 -25.18 12.28 -6.19
CA ARG A 283 -26.58 12.74 -6.13
C ARG A 283 -26.71 14.24 -5.89
N LYS A 284 -25.85 14.84 -5.06
CA LYS A 284 -25.86 16.30 -4.82
C LYS A 284 -25.53 17.08 -6.09
N ASN A 285 -24.54 16.60 -6.86
CA ASN A 285 -24.15 17.23 -8.12
C ASN A 285 -25.24 17.05 -9.19
N TYR A 286 -25.86 15.86 -9.29
CA TYR A 286 -26.99 15.62 -10.18
C TYR A 286 -28.25 16.44 -9.80
N LYS A 287 -28.62 16.54 -8.52
CA LYS A 287 -29.80 17.32 -8.07
C LYS A 287 -29.66 18.83 -8.30
N SER A 288 -28.44 19.35 -8.42
CA SER A 288 -28.22 20.75 -8.78
C SER A 288 -28.53 21.08 -10.25
N GLN A 289 -28.98 20.08 -11.04
CA GLN A 289 -29.25 20.17 -12.48
C GLN A 289 -30.75 20.04 -12.84
N THR A 290 -31.70 20.34 -11.94
CA THR A 290 -33.08 20.64 -12.39
C THR A 290 -33.04 21.76 -13.43
N PRO A 291 -33.77 21.65 -14.56
CA PRO A 291 -33.67 22.61 -15.65
C PRO A 291 -33.93 24.03 -15.14
N PRO A 292 -33.15 25.04 -15.56
CA PRO A 292 -33.48 26.42 -15.25
C PRO A 292 -34.90 26.69 -15.80
N GLN A 293 -35.81 27.10 -14.92
CA GLN A 293 -37.04 27.72 -15.39
C GLN A 293 -36.66 28.89 -16.32
N PRO A 294 -37.43 29.14 -17.39
CA PRO A 294 -37.10 30.18 -18.35
C PRO A 294 -37.03 31.52 -17.63
N LYS A 295 -35.84 32.09 -17.54
CA LYS A 295 -35.64 33.47 -17.09
C LYS A 295 -35.33 34.30 -18.33
N ALA A 296 -36.31 35.09 -18.77
CA ALA A 296 -36.06 36.14 -19.74
C ALA A 296 -35.10 37.16 -19.10
N GLN A 297 -33.92 37.34 -19.68
CA GLN A 297 -32.96 38.35 -19.24
C GLN A 297 -33.07 39.57 -20.16
N TYR A 298 -33.51 40.70 -19.62
CA TYR A 298 -33.56 41.97 -20.35
C TYR A 298 -32.19 42.66 -20.24
N SER A 299 -31.53 42.85 -21.38
CA SER A 299 -30.35 43.70 -21.49
C SER A 299 -30.36 44.42 -22.85
N ASN A 300 -30.17 45.74 -22.83
CA ASN A 300 -30.02 46.60 -24.02
C ASN A 300 -31.11 46.43 -25.10
N GLY A 301 -32.38 46.44 -24.72
CA GLY A 301 -33.50 46.52 -25.67
C GLY A 301 -33.72 45.28 -26.56
N LYS A 302 -33.03 44.17 -26.32
CA LYS A 302 -33.28 42.87 -26.96
C LYS A 302 -33.72 41.83 -25.92
N VAL A 303 -34.74 41.06 -26.27
CA VAL A 303 -35.22 39.90 -25.50
C VAL A 303 -34.64 38.66 -26.17
N GLU A 304 -33.65 38.03 -25.54
CA GLU A 304 -33.16 36.71 -25.97
C GLU A 304 -33.95 35.62 -25.23
N PHE A 305 -34.64 34.77 -26.00
CA PHE A 305 -35.28 33.56 -25.52
C PHE A 305 -34.31 32.40 -25.67
N GLU A 306 -33.78 31.87 -24.57
CA GLU A 306 -33.05 30.59 -24.61
C GLU A 306 -34.06 29.46 -24.92
N ASN A 307 -33.88 28.86 -26.10
CA ASN A 307 -34.73 27.80 -26.61
C ASN A 307 -34.49 26.49 -25.83
N PRO A 308 -35.49 25.88 -25.16
CA PRO A 308 -35.28 24.72 -24.28
C PRO A 308 -35.01 23.39 -25.02
N HIS A 309 -35.02 23.40 -26.36
CA HIS A 309 -34.84 22.20 -27.20
C HIS A 309 -33.47 22.11 -27.89
N GLY A 310 -32.56 23.04 -27.63
CA GLY A 310 -31.15 22.82 -27.94
C GLY A 310 -30.56 21.89 -26.88
N ARG A 311 -30.00 20.74 -27.28
CA ARG A 311 -29.14 19.90 -26.42
C ARG A 311 -27.98 20.76 -25.91
N SER A 312 -28.18 21.44 -24.79
CA SER A 312 -27.17 22.28 -24.18
C SER A 312 -26.11 21.40 -23.55
N GLY A 313 -24.90 21.47 -24.09
CA GLY A 313 -23.66 20.96 -23.54
C GLY A 313 -23.29 21.64 -22.22
N GLY A 314 -24.13 21.45 -21.19
CA GLY A 314 -23.78 21.79 -19.82
C GLY A 314 -22.65 20.87 -19.37
N LYS A 315 -21.41 21.38 -19.33
CA LYS A 315 -20.25 20.66 -18.79
C LYS A 315 -20.64 19.99 -17.47
N LYS A 316 -20.72 18.65 -17.47
CA LYS A 316 -20.99 17.82 -16.29
C LYS A 316 -20.04 18.30 -15.18
N LYS A 317 -20.56 18.83 -14.05
CA LYS A 317 -19.71 19.19 -12.91
C LYS A 317 -19.13 17.90 -12.35
N VAL A 318 -17.84 17.68 -12.61
CA VAL A 318 -17.09 16.48 -12.23
C VAL A 318 -17.17 16.30 -10.71
N THR A 319 -17.65 15.14 -10.26
CA THR A 319 -17.65 14.81 -8.83
C THR A 319 -16.23 14.45 -8.41
N SER A 320 -15.70 15.14 -7.40
CA SER A 320 -14.36 14.86 -6.87
C SER A 320 -14.40 13.78 -5.79
N ILE A 321 -13.44 12.86 -5.80
CA ILE A 321 -13.26 11.82 -4.78
C ILE A 321 -12.79 12.35 -3.41
N MET A 322 -12.22 13.56 -3.33
CA MET A 322 -11.61 14.04 -2.09
C MET A 322 -12.61 14.26 -0.94
N PRO A 323 -13.76 14.95 -1.13
CA PRO A 323 -14.71 15.14 -0.03
C PRO A 323 -15.28 13.83 0.54
N PRO A 324 -15.62 12.81 -0.27
CA PRO A 324 -15.98 11.48 0.24
C PRO A 324 -14.88 10.81 1.07
N ILE A 325 -13.61 10.87 0.63
CA ILE A 325 -12.47 10.30 1.39
C ILE A 325 -12.35 10.99 2.76
N ILE A 326 -12.35 12.32 2.79
CA ILE A 326 -12.20 13.10 4.02
C ILE A 326 -13.35 12.81 5.00
N LYS A 327 -14.59 12.69 4.51
CA LYS A 327 -15.73 12.37 5.38
C LYS A 327 -15.73 10.92 5.87
N SER A 328 -15.20 9.99 5.08
CA SER A 328 -15.13 8.57 5.43
C SER A 328 -14.06 8.28 6.49
N PHE A 329 -12.88 8.91 6.37
CA PHE A 329 -11.70 8.55 7.17
C PHE A 329 -11.12 9.70 8.02
N GLY A 330 -11.68 10.92 7.91
CA GLY A 330 -11.14 12.12 8.53
C GLY A 330 -11.12 12.11 10.07
N GLY A 331 -12.04 11.38 10.71
CA GLY A 331 -12.09 11.29 12.18
C GLY A 331 -10.82 10.64 12.77
N VAL A 332 -10.38 9.52 12.20
CA VAL A 332 -9.16 8.83 12.63
C VAL A 332 -7.92 9.64 12.24
N PHE A 333 -7.96 10.32 11.09
CA PHE A 333 -6.90 11.22 10.64
C PHE A 333 -6.68 12.39 11.62
N LEU A 334 -7.76 13.03 12.08
CA LEU A 334 -7.70 14.15 13.03
C LEU A 334 -7.08 13.73 14.37
N LEU A 335 -7.43 12.52 14.86
CA LEU A 335 -6.82 11.96 16.07
C LEU A 335 -5.30 11.75 15.89
N GLY A 336 -4.86 11.34 14.70
CA GLY A 336 -3.44 11.30 14.36
C GLY A 336 -2.77 12.68 14.34
N ALA A 337 -3.46 13.70 13.82
CA ALA A 337 -2.95 15.08 13.85
C ALA A 337 -2.73 15.58 15.29
N LEU A 338 -3.65 15.27 16.23
CA LEU A 338 -3.48 15.60 17.64
C LEU A 338 -2.26 14.89 18.26
N MET A 339 -2.06 13.59 17.98
CA MET A 339 -0.88 12.86 18.44
C MET A 339 0.41 13.47 17.89
N LYS A 340 0.41 13.92 16.64
CA LYS A 340 1.55 14.59 16.03
C LYS A 340 1.87 15.92 16.71
N PHE A 341 0.85 16.70 17.07
CA PHE A 341 1.02 17.95 17.82
C PHE A 341 1.71 17.70 19.17
N ILE A 342 1.25 16.70 19.92
CA ILE A 342 1.85 16.32 21.21
C ILE A 342 3.32 15.90 21.02
N CYS A 343 3.60 15.11 19.98
CA CYS A 343 4.98 14.72 19.64
C CYS A 343 5.87 15.93 19.34
N ASP A 344 5.37 16.95 18.65
CA ASP A 344 6.13 18.16 18.32
C ASP A 344 6.50 18.95 19.59
N VAL A 345 5.53 19.12 20.51
CA VAL A 345 5.76 19.76 21.81
C VAL A 345 6.83 19.01 22.61
N LEU A 346 6.73 17.68 22.70
CA LEU A 346 7.73 16.87 23.41
C LEU A 346 9.12 16.92 22.78
N THR A 347 9.21 17.09 21.46
CA THR A 347 10.50 17.21 20.76
C THR A 347 11.23 18.49 21.16
N PHE A 348 10.51 19.61 21.35
CA PHE A 348 11.11 20.86 21.82
C PHE A 348 11.34 20.92 23.33
N ALA A 349 10.68 20.06 24.12
CA ALA A 349 10.98 19.93 25.54
C ALA A 349 12.38 19.37 25.79
N GLN A 350 12.88 18.48 24.92
CA GLN A 350 14.17 17.80 25.13
C GLN A 350 15.38 18.78 25.17
N PRO A 351 15.58 19.72 24.22
CA PRO A 351 16.66 20.70 24.31
C PRO A 351 16.57 21.62 25.54
N GLN A 352 15.36 21.91 26.02
CA GLN A 352 15.17 22.75 27.21
C GLN A 352 15.60 22.01 28.48
N VAL A 353 15.25 20.73 28.62
CA VAL A 353 15.75 19.90 29.72
C VAL A 353 17.26 19.73 29.64
N LEU A 354 17.81 19.58 28.42
CA LEU A 354 19.26 19.55 28.22
C LEU A 354 19.95 20.85 28.70
N SER A 355 19.33 22.01 28.44
CA SER A 355 19.84 23.30 28.94
C SER A 355 19.93 23.32 30.47
N LEU A 356 18.93 22.78 31.17
CA LEU A 356 18.90 22.70 32.64
C LEU A 356 19.96 21.75 33.19
N ILE A 357 20.25 20.65 32.49
CA ILE A 357 21.31 19.71 32.87
C ILE A 357 22.68 20.37 32.73
N ILE A 358 22.93 21.07 31.61
CA ILE A 358 24.23 21.73 31.39
C ILE A 358 24.44 22.84 32.42
N SER A 359 23.44 23.67 32.67
CA SER A 359 23.55 24.73 33.70
C SER A 359 23.77 24.14 35.10
N PHE A 360 23.09 23.04 35.44
CA PHE A 360 23.32 22.35 36.72
C PHE A 360 24.77 21.86 36.89
N VAL A 361 25.37 21.33 35.83
CA VAL A 361 26.77 20.87 35.86
C VAL A 361 27.74 22.04 35.93
N GLN A 362 27.44 23.17 35.28
CA GLN A 362 28.26 24.37 35.33
C GLN A 362 28.30 24.98 36.73
N ASP A 363 27.15 25.09 37.40
CA ASP A 363 27.06 25.60 38.78
C ASP A 363 27.90 24.77 39.76
N TYR A 364 28.02 23.46 39.54
CA TYR A 364 28.85 22.57 40.36
C TYR A 364 30.37 22.74 40.12
N SER A 365 30.75 23.34 38.99
CA SER A 365 32.15 23.55 38.60
C SER A 365 32.71 24.91 39.02
N GLU A 366 31.86 25.85 39.43
CA GLU A 366 32.26 27.18 39.91
C GLU A 366 32.19 27.23 41.44
N ASP A 367 33.36 27.22 42.11
CA ASP A 367 33.50 27.29 43.58
C ASP A 367 32.84 28.53 44.25
N SER A 368 32.31 29.48 43.46
CA SER A 368 31.71 30.74 43.91
C SER A 368 30.17 30.70 44.09
N VAL A 369 29.48 29.63 43.68
CA VAL A 369 28.01 29.50 43.76
C VAL A 369 27.65 28.39 44.77
N GLU A 370 26.61 28.60 45.59
CA GLU A 370 26.11 27.53 46.47
C GLU A 370 25.65 26.33 45.62
N ASN A 371 26.29 25.17 45.83
CA ASN A 371 26.04 23.96 45.06
C ASN A 371 24.57 23.57 45.09
N GLN A 372 23.97 23.41 43.91
CA GLN A 372 22.63 22.86 43.80
C GLN A 372 22.60 21.40 44.28
N PRO A 373 21.51 20.95 44.91
CA PRO A 373 21.42 19.60 45.45
C PRO A 373 21.35 18.52 44.34
N GLU A 374 22.02 17.39 44.56
CA GLU A 374 22.23 16.31 43.56
C GLU A 374 20.94 15.76 42.93
N TRP A 375 19.86 15.71 43.71
CA TRP A 375 18.57 15.19 43.25
C TRP A 375 18.00 15.99 42.07
N LYS A 376 18.33 17.28 41.91
CA LYS A 376 17.90 18.10 40.77
C LYS A 376 18.50 17.60 39.46
N GLY A 377 19.79 17.25 39.47
CA GLY A 377 20.46 16.64 38.33
C GLY A 377 19.83 15.30 37.92
N ILE A 378 19.54 14.44 38.91
CA ILE A 378 18.86 13.15 38.69
C ILE A 378 17.45 13.38 38.12
N LEU A 379 16.70 14.35 38.65
CA LEU A 379 15.35 14.69 38.18
C LEU A 379 15.37 15.13 36.72
N TYR A 380 16.29 16.02 36.33
CA TYR A 380 16.41 16.47 34.94
C TYR A 380 16.79 15.33 33.99
N ALA A 381 17.69 14.43 34.41
CA ALA A 381 18.05 13.25 33.62
C ALA A 381 16.86 12.29 33.42
N ILE A 382 16.09 12.00 34.48
CA ILE A 382 14.87 11.19 34.40
C ILE A 382 13.82 11.87 33.52
N LEU A 383 13.64 13.19 33.65
CA LEU A 383 12.71 13.97 32.85
C LEU A 383 13.08 13.90 31.36
N LEU A 384 14.37 14.00 31.02
CA LEU A 384 14.84 13.84 29.64
C LEU A 384 14.52 12.44 29.09
N PHE A 385 14.76 11.39 29.88
CA PHE A 385 14.44 10.02 29.49
C PHE A 385 12.93 9.82 29.26
N VAL A 386 12.09 10.27 30.20
CA VAL A 386 10.62 10.10 30.12
C VAL A 386 10.05 10.87 28.93
N THR A 387 10.50 12.11 28.70
CA THR A 387 10.05 12.91 27.55
C THR A 387 10.46 12.28 26.22
N ALA A 388 11.68 11.74 26.12
CA ALA A 388 12.16 11.04 24.92
C ALA A 388 11.40 9.71 24.68
N ALA A 389 11.16 8.92 25.72
CA ALA A 389 10.40 7.68 25.63
C ALA A 389 8.94 7.93 25.22
N ALA A 390 8.27 8.90 25.86
CA ALA A 390 6.90 9.28 25.52
C ALA A 390 6.78 9.78 24.07
N GLN A 391 7.72 10.62 23.64
CA GLN A 391 7.79 11.10 22.26
C GLN A 391 7.94 9.94 21.26
N THR A 392 8.78 8.96 21.56
CA THR A 392 8.99 7.76 20.72
C THR A 392 7.73 6.90 20.61
N PHE A 393 7.07 6.59 21.73
CA PHE A 393 5.83 5.80 21.72
C PHE A 393 4.70 6.49 20.96
N ILE A 394 4.50 7.79 21.19
CA ILE A 394 3.45 8.58 20.51
C ILE A 394 3.75 8.66 19.02
N LEU A 395 5.01 8.86 18.62
CA LEU A 395 5.41 8.90 17.22
C LEU A 395 5.16 7.55 16.51
N GLY A 396 5.50 6.44 17.18
CA GLY A 396 5.23 5.09 16.67
C GLY A 396 3.74 4.83 16.46
N GLN A 397 2.91 5.21 17.43
CA GLN A 397 1.45 5.09 17.34
C GLN A 397 0.84 6.02 16.27
N TYR A 398 1.38 7.23 16.12
CA TYR A 398 1.03 8.15 15.04
C TYR A 398 1.25 7.49 13.67
N PHE A 399 2.44 6.95 13.41
CA PHE A 399 2.75 6.35 12.11
C PHE A 399 1.86 5.14 11.83
N HIS A 400 1.71 4.23 12.79
CA HIS A 400 0.85 3.05 12.62
C HIS A 400 -0.59 3.44 12.26
N ARG A 401 -1.17 4.42 12.96
CA ARG A 401 -2.53 4.90 12.65
C ARG A 401 -2.63 5.55 11.28
N MET A 402 -1.66 6.36 10.88
CA MET A 402 -1.66 6.99 9.55
C MET A 402 -1.49 5.96 8.43
N PHE A 403 -0.68 4.92 8.64
CA PHE A 403 -0.57 3.80 7.69
C PHE A 403 -1.88 3.05 7.52
N VAL A 404 -2.59 2.75 8.62
CA VAL A 404 -3.90 2.09 8.56
C VAL A 404 -4.92 2.95 7.79
N VAL A 405 -4.97 4.25 8.04
CA VAL A 405 -5.84 5.18 7.28
C VAL A 405 -5.48 5.18 5.80
N GLY A 406 -4.19 5.28 5.47
CA GLY A 406 -3.71 5.22 4.09
C GLY A 406 -4.09 3.91 3.38
N LEU A 407 -3.98 2.78 4.08
CA LEU A 407 -4.35 1.46 3.57
C LEU A 407 -5.86 1.35 3.32
N ARG A 408 -6.71 1.86 4.22
CA ARG A 408 -8.17 1.91 4.03
C ARG A 408 -8.55 2.75 2.80
N ILE A 409 -7.91 3.90 2.61
CA ILE A 409 -8.12 4.74 1.41
C ILE A 409 -7.74 3.98 0.14
N ARG A 410 -6.56 3.33 0.13
CA ARG A 410 -6.09 2.52 -1.00
C ARG A 410 -7.08 1.40 -1.33
N THR A 411 -7.54 0.65 -0.34
CA THR A 411 -8.52 -0.44 -0.52
C THR A 411 -9.85 0.08 -1.09
N ALA A 412 -10.35 1.21 -0.60
CA ALA A 412 -11.58 1.82 -1.10
C ALA A 412 -11.44 2.24 -2.57
N LEU A 413 -10.33 2.89 -2.93
CA LEU A 413 -10.07 3.35 -4.30
C LEU A 413 -9.90 2.19 -5.27
N ILE A 414 -9.11 1.16 -4.93
CA ILE A 414 -8.94 -0.03 -5.78
C ILE A 414 -10.29 -0.70 -6.03
N ASN A 415 -11.12 -0.88 -4.98
CA ASN A 415 -12.43 -1.49 -5.15
C ASN A 415 -13.37 -0.63 -6.00
N ALA A 416 -13.37 0.70 -5.80
CA ALA A 416 -14.17 1.62 -6.61
C ALA A 416 -13.76 1.61 -8.09
N ILE A 417 -12.46 1.64 -8.38
CA ILE A 417 -11.93 1.57 -9.75
C ILE A 417 -12.28 0.21 -10.36
N TYR A 418 -12.16 -0.89 -9.62
CA TYR A 418 -12.47 -2.24 -10.10
C TYR A 418 -13.94 -2.38 -10.43
N ARG A 419 -14.85 -1.95 -9.54
CA ARG A 419 -16.29 -1.96 -9.79
C ARG A 419 -16.66 -1.10 -10.99
N LYS A 420 -16.06 0.09 -11.12
CA LYS A 420 -16.30 0.98 -12.26
C LYS A 420 -15.82 0.33 -13.56
N ALA A 421 -14.66 -0.30 -13.58
CA ALA A 421 -14.09 -0.96 -14.77
C ALA A 421 -14.98 -2.08 -15.34
N LEU A 422 -15.88 -2.66 -14.53
CA LEU A 422 -16.85 -3.67 -14.97
C LEU A 422 -18.10 -3.08 -15.65
N VAL A 423 -18.33 -1.76 -15.56
CA VAL A 423 -19.59 -1.12 -16.02
C VAL A 423 -19.31 0.07 -16.95
N ILE A 424 -18.05 0.38 -17.27
CA ILE A 424 -17.73 1.47 -18.23
C ILE A 424 -18.21 1.15 -19.64
N SER A 425 -18.63 2.18 -20.38
CA SER A 425 -19.00 2.05 -21.80
C SER A 425 -17.80 1.66 -22.69
N ASN A 426 -18.07 1.04 -23.84
CA ASN A 426 -17.02 0.62 -24.77
C ASN A 426 -16.29 1.81 -25.42
N ALA A 427 -16.97 2.94 -25.65
CA ALA A 427 -16.32 4.20 -26.04
C ALA A 427 -15.29 4.65 -25.00
N THR A 428 -15.66 4.63 -23.71
CA THR A 428 -14.75 4.95 -22.61
C THR A 428 -13.61 3.93 -22.51
N ARG A 429 -13.90 2.64 -22.72
CA ARG A 429 -12.91 1.55 -22.66
C ARG A 429 -11.83 1.68 -23.75
N LYS A 430 -12.18 2.27 -24.89
CA LYS A 430 -11.22 2.61 -25.95
C LYS A 430 -10.30 3.77 -25.55
N GLU A 431 -10.82 4.77 -24.84
CA GLU A 431 -10.00 5.86 -24.31
C GLU A 431 -9.11 5.42 -23.13
N SER A 432 -9.69 4.66 -22.19
CA SER A 432 -9.03 4.20 -20.97
C SER A 432 -8.57 2.76 -21.14
N THR A 433 -7.35 2.59 -21.64
CA THR A 433 -6.77 1.25 -21.90
C THR A 433 -6.66 0.41 -20.63
N VAL A 434 -6.63 -0.92 -20.77
CA VAL A 434 -6.43 -1.85 -19.64
C VAL A 434 -5.16 -1.51 -18.85
N GLY A 435 -4.08 -1.13 -19.54
CA GLY A 435 -2.84 -0.69 -18.89
C GLY A 435 -3.03 0.57 -18.04
N GLU A 436 -3.84 1.53 -18.49
CA GLU A 436 -4.17 2.71 -17.70
C GLU A 436 -4.98 2.34 -16.45
N ILE A 437 -5.97 1.46 -16.56
CA ILE A 437 -6.79 0.99 -15.43
C ILE A 437 -5.91 0.28 -14.37
N VAL A 438 -5.01 -0.59 -14.81
CA VAL A 438 -4.04 -1.26 -13.91
C VAL A 438 -3.14 -0.22 -13.24
N ASN A 439 -2.68 0.79 -13.97
CA ASN A 439 -1.88 1.89 -13.42
C ASN A 439 -2.65 2.74 -12.39
N LEU A 440 -3.96 2.97 -12.62
CA LEU A 440 -4.83 3.65 -11.65
C LEU A 440 -4.89 2.88 -10.32
N MET A 441 -4.98 1.54 -10.37
CA MET A 441 -5.04 0.69 -9.18
C MET A 441 -3.69 0.51 -8.50
N ALA A 442 -2.61 0.34 -9.27
CA ALA A 442 -1.29 0.00 -8.73
C ALA A 442 -0.49 1.23 -8.28
N VAL A 443 -0.49 2.31 -9.07
CA VAL A 443 0.34 3.50 -8.82
C VAL A 443 -0.49 4.62 -8.21
N ASP A 444 -1.64 4.95 -8.79
CA ASP A 444 -2.39 6.13 -8.36
C ASP A 444 -3.06 5.94 -7.01
N ALA A 445 -3.62 4.76 -6.72
CA ALA A 445 -4.14 4.45 -5.39
C ALA A 445 -3.01 4.35 -4.34
N GLN A 446 -1.82 3.88 -4.70
CA GLN A 446 -0.67 3.79 -3.79
C GLN A 446 -0.20 5.18 -3.33
N ARG A 447 -0.17 6.17 -4.23
CA ARG A 447 0.22 7.55 -3.89
C ARG A 447 -0.61 8.17 -2.77
N PHE A 448 -1.89 7.81 -2.64
CA PHE A 448 -2.71 8.27 -1.52
C PHE A 448 -2.24 7.71 -0.18
N MET A 449 -1.85 6.43 -0.14
CA MET A 449 -1.30 5.81 1.07
C MET A 449 0.01 6.49 1.46
N ASP A 450 0.91 6.69 0.50
CA ASP A 450 2.21 7.33 0.73
C ASP A 450 2.04 8.78 1.22
N LEU A 451 1.13 9.55 0.61
CA LEU A 451 0.84 10.93 1.01
C LEU A 451 0.23 11.00 2.42
N THR A 452 -0.76 10.15 2.72
CA THR A 452 -1.50 10.18 4.00
C THR A 452 -0.57 10.01 5.21
N THR A 453 0.48 9.20 5.07
CA THR A 453 1.48 8.93 6.11
C THR A 453 2.22 10.20 6.57
N TYR A 454 2.49 11.11 5.63
CA TYR A 454 3.27 12.32 5.90
C TYR A 454 2.44 13.61 5.84
N LEU A 455 1.14 13.54 5.52
CA LEU A 455 0.30 14.71 5.26
C LEU A 455 0.26 15.72 6.42
N ASN A 456 0.34 15.25 7.67
CA ASN A 456 0.37 16.13 8.84
C ASN A 456 1.64 16.99 8.93
N MET A 457 2.69 16.68 8.17
CA MET A 457 3.87 17.52 8.07
C MET A 457 3.57 18.91 7.46
N ILE A 458 2.49 19.07 6.68
CA ILE A 458 2.13 20.35 6.07
C ILE A 458 1.94 21.46 7.11
N TRP A 459 1.26 21.15 8.22
CA TRP A 459 1.04 22.12 9.30
C TRP A 459 2.10 21.99 10.40
N SER A 460 2.60 20.77 10.65
CA SER A 460 3.62 20.50 11.67
C SER A 460 4.98 21.11 11.31
N ALA A 461 5.45 21.04 10.07
CA ALA A 461 6.75 21.60 9.69
C ALA A 461 6.86 23.13 9.89
N PRO A 462 5.89 23.96 9.44
CA PRO A 462 5.89 25.39 9.76
C PRO A 462 5.87 25.67 11.27
N LEU A 463 5.10 24.90 12.03
CA LEU A 463 5.06 25.02 13.50
C LEU A 463 6.41 24.69 14.13
N GLN A 464 7.08 23.62 13.69
CA GLN A 464 8.41 23.27 14.16
C GLN A 464 9.45 24.34 13.79
N ILE A 465 9.41 24.88 12.58
CA ILE A 465 10.29 25.98 12.16
C ILE A 465 10.07 27.21 13.03
N ALA A 466 8.81 27.59 13.27
CA ALA A 466 8.48 28.75 14.10
C ALA A 466 8.94 28.59 15.56
N LEU A 467 8.70 27.43 16.17
CA LEU A 467 9.14 27.14 17.54
C LEU A 467 10.66 27.07 17.66
N ALA A 468 11.34 26.42 16.70
CA ALA A 468 12.81 26.37 16.69
C ALA A 468 13.42 27.76 16.58
N MET A 469 12.87 28.61 15.69
CA MET A 469 13.32 29.99 15.54
C MET A 469 13.07 30.83 16.79
N TYR A 470 11.92 30.64 17.45
CA TYR A 470 11.60 31.31 18.71
C TYR A 470 12.61 30.94 19.81
N PHE A 471 12.90 29.65 20.02
CA PHE A 471 13.86 29.22 21.03
C PHE A 471 15.31 29.62 20.70
N LEU A 472 15.69 29.57 19.42
CA LEU A 472 17.01 30.06 18.99
C LEU A 472 17.15 31.56 19.23
N TRP A 473 16.10 32.35 18.96
CA TRP A 473 16.10 33.79 19.21
C TRP A 473 16.28 34.11 20.70
N LEU A 474 15.67 33.32 21.59
CA LEU A 474 15.88 33.48 23.03
C LEU A 474 17.34 33.20 23.44
N GLN A 475 18.03 32.27 22.78
CA GLN A 475 19.39 31.87 23.16
C GLN A 475 20.49 32.76 22.56
N LEU A 476 20.34 33.16 21.30
CA LEU A 476 21.39 33.82 20.50
C LEU A 476 20.98 35.21 19.99
N GLY A 477 19.77 35.68 20.31
CA GLY A 477 19.29 37.01 19.93
C GLY A 477 19.22 37.24 18.42
N PRO A 478 19.49 38.47 17.93
CA PRO A 478 19.42 38.82 16.51
C PRO A 478 20.36 38.02 15.59
N SER A 479 21.43 37.41 16.13
CA SER A 479 22.42 36.65 15.35
C SER A 479 21.82 35.45 14.62
N VAL A 480 20.68 34.92 15.09
CA VAL A 480 19.93 33.83 14.45
C VAL A 480 19.45 34.20 13.04
N LEU A 481 19.21 35.49 12.75
CA LEU A 481 18.78 35.93 11.43
C LEU A 481 19.84 35.65 10.36
N ALA A 482 21.13 35.68 10.72
CA ALA A 482 22.21 35.33 9.80
C ALA A 482 22.18 33.83 9.45
N GLY A 483 21.97 32.96 10.44
CA GLY A 483 21.76 31.53 10.23
C GLY A 483 20.51 31.22 9.39
N LEU A 484 19.41 31.93 9.64
CA LEU A 484 18.18 31.82 8.86
C LEU A 484 18.40 32.24 7.40
N ALA A 485 19.12 33.33 7.15
CA ALA A 485 19.44 33.79 5.80
C ALA A 485 20.19 32.71 5.00
N VAL A 486 21.17 32.04 5.62
CA VAL A 486 21.86 30.90 5.02
C VAL A 486 20.88 29.78 4.66
N MET A 487 19.97 29.42 5.57
CA MET A 487 18.97 28.37 5.28
C MET A 487 18.04 28.76 4.14
N ILE A 488 17.58 30.01 4.09
CA ILE A 488 16.71 30.51 3.02
C ILE A 488 17.44 30.48 1.67
N ILE A 489 18.74 30.80 1.63
CA ILE A 489 19.57 30.75 0.41
C ILE A 489 19.77 29.30 -0.08
N LEU A 490 19.87 28.33 0.82
CA LEU A 490 20.04 26.92 0.45
C LEU A 490 18.79 26.33 -0.23
N ILE A 491 17.59 26.81 0.07
CA ILE A 491 16.33 26.33 -0.51
C ILE A 491 16.28 26.51 -2.06
N PRO A 492 16.46 27.70 -2.64
CA PRO A 492 16.42 27.89 -4.10
C PRO A 492 17.57 27.17 -4.81
N ILE A 493 18.76 27.09 -4.21
CA ILE A 493 19.88 26.31 -4.78
C ILE A 493 19.48 24.85 -4.92
N ASN A 494 18.91 24.26 -3.87
CA ASN A 494 18.38 22.90 -3.89
C ASN A 494 17.22 22.76 -4.89
N GLY A 495 16.35 23.76 -5.01
CA GLY A 495 15.24 23.77 -5.98
C GLY A 495 15.72 23.71 -7.45
N VAL A 496 16.76 24.47 -7.80
CA VAL A 496 17.37 24.45 -9.15
C VAL A 496 18.02 23.10 -9.42
N ILE A 497 18.78 22.56 -8.46
CA ILE A 497 19.42 21.24 -8.58
C ILE A 497 18.36 20.14 -8.73
N ALA A 498 17.30 20.16 -7.92
CA ALA A 498 16.20 19.20 -7.98
C ALA A 498 15.46 19.25 -9.32
N ASN A 499 15.23 20.45 -9.88
CA ASN A 499 14.66 20.59 -11.22
C ASN A 499 15.56 19.99 -12.31
N ARG A 500 16.88 20.16 -12.21
CA ARG A 500 17.84 19.54 -13.14
C ARG A 500 17.88 18.01 -12.99
N ILE A 501 17.88 17.50 -11.76
CA ILE A 501 17.77 16.06 -11.47
C ILE A 501 16.50 15.49 -12.13
N LYS A 502 15.36 16.16 -11.96
CA LYS A 502 14.09 15.76 -12.59
C LYS A 502 14.19 15.68 -14.12
N VAL A 503 14.85 16.64 -14.76
CA VAL A 503 15.07 16.61 -16.22
C VAL A 503 15.93 15.42 -16.63
N TYR A 504 17.01 15.13 -15.91
CA TYR A 504 17.84 13.95 -16.17
C TYR A 504 17.09 12.64 -15.92
N GLN A 505 16.25 12.59 -14.88
CA GLN A 505 15.41 11.43 -14.57
C GLN A 505 14.38 11.16 -15.69
N ILE A 506 13.80 12.21 -16.29
CA ILE A 506 12.90 12.04 -17.45
C ILE A 506 13.67 11.49 -18.66
N ARG A 507 14.89 11.99 -18.92
CA ARG A 507 15.74 11.48 -20.01
C ARG A 507 16.17 10.03 -19.78
N GLN A 508 16.53 9.69 -18.56
CA GLN A 508 16.85 8.32 -18.14
C GLN A 508 15.66 7.39 -18.41
N MET A 509 14.45 7.76 -17.96
CA MET A 509 13.25 6.95 -18.19
C MET A 509 13.00 6.70 -19.67
N LYS A 510 13.23 7.71 -20.54
CA LYS A 510 13.12 7.53 -22.00
C LYS A 510 14.08 6.45 -22.53
N TYR A 511 15.36 6.50 -22.18
CA TYR A 511 16.34 5.49 -22.64
C TYR A 511 16.08 4.11 -22.02
N LYS A 512 15.63 4.07 -20.76
CA LYS A 512 15.21 2.83 -20.09
C LYS A 512 14.02 2.18 -20.81
N ASP A 513 12.99 2.96 -21.16
CA ASP A 513 11.81 2.47 -21.88
C ASP A 513 12.19 1.96 -23.28
N GLU A 514 13.07 2.68 -23.98
CA GLU A 514 13.62 2.26 -25.27
C GLU A 514 14.40 0.94 -25.17
N ARG A 515 15.25 0.79 -24.14
CA ARG A 515 15.99 -0.44 -23.84
C ARG A 515 15.06 -1.62 -23.56
N VAL A 516 14.08 -1.43 -22.67
CA VAL A 516 13.13 -2.49 -22.29
C VAL A 516 12.23 -2.87 -23.46
N LYS A 517 11.79 -1.90 -24.27
CA LYS A 517 11.03 -2.17 -25.50
C LYS A 517 11.83 -3.00 -26.49
N LEU A 518 13.07 -2.60 -26.79
CA LEU A 518 13.95 -3.37 -27.67
C LEU A 518 14.20 -4.79 -27.11
N MET A 519 14.41 -4.92 -25.81
CA MET A 519 14.56 -6.23 -25.17
C MET A 519 13.32 -7.11 -25.33
N ASN A 520 12.11 -6.54 -25.21
CA ASN A 520 10.86 -7.27 -25.47
C ASN A 520 10.75 -7.75 -26.91
N GLU A 521 11.16 -6.94 -27.87
CA GLU A 521 11.16 -7.31 -29.30
C GLU A 521 12.19 -8.43 -29.57
N VAL A 522 13.40 -8.31 -29.02
CA VAL A 522 14.46 -9.34 -29.09
C VAL A 522 13.98 -10.67 -28.50
N LEU A 523 13.36 -10.63 -27.32
CA LEU A 523 12.86 -11.82 -26.63
C LEU A 523 11.65 -12.43 -27.34
N GLY A 524 10.70 -11.61 -27.82
CA GLY A 524 9.55 -12.08 -28.58
C GLY A 524 9.94 -12.70 -29.93
N GLY A 525 11.02 -12.21 -30.54
CA GLY A 525 11.58 -12.72 -31.80
C GLY A 525 12.75 -13.69 -31.63
N ILE A 526 13.05 -14.18 -30.42
CA ILE A 526 14.33 -14.85 -30.14
C ILE A 526 14.61 -16.06 -31.04
N LYS A 527 13.57 -16.83 -31.38
CA LYS A 527 13.66 -17.98 -32.28
C LYS A 527 14.18 -17.57 -33.67
N VAL A 528 13.65 -16.48 -34.21
CA VAL A 528 14.04 -15.94 -35.52
C VAL A 528 15.47 -15.41 -35.46
N LEU A 529 15.80 -14.65 -34.40
CA LEU A 529 17.14 -14.08 -34.22
C LEU A 529 18.23 -15.17 -34.17
N LYS A 530 17.96 -16.29 -33.49
CA LYS A 530 18.89 -17.44 -33.42
C LYS A 530 19.05 -18.17 -34.74
N LEU A 531 17.96 -18.35 -35.49
CA LEU A 531 18.01 -19.01 -36.80
C LEU A 531 18.88 -18.24 -37.80
N TYR A 532 18.88 -16.91 -37.74
CA TYR A 532 19.68 -16.04 -38.60
C TYR A 532 21.05 -15.62 -38.01
N ALA A 533 21.41 -16.11 -36.82
CA ALA A 533 22.61 -15.71 -36.10
C ALA A 533 22.75 -14.18 -35.89
N TRP A 534 21.63 -13.48 -35.70
CA TRP A 534 21.58 -12.02 -35.53
C TRP A 534 21.82 -11.56 -34.09
N GLU A 535 22.06 -12.47 -33.16
CA GLU A 535 22.16 -12.15 -31.74
C GLU A 535 23.23 -11.10 -31.41
N PRO A 536 24.47 -11.15 -31.96
CA PRO A 536 25.51 -10.16 -31.63
C PRO A 536 25.17 -8.74 -32.10
N SER A 537 24.40 -8.60 -33.18
CA SER A 537 23.98 -7.30 -33.70
C SER A 537 22.99 -6.64 -32.74
N PHE A 538 21.97 -7.38 -32.32
CA PHE A 538 20.98 -6.90 -31.35
C PHE A 538 21.58 -6.70 -29.96
N GLU A 539 22.54 -7.53 -29.54
CA GLU A 539 23.31 -7.33 -28.29
C GLU A 539 23.98 -5.95 -28.27
N ASN A 540 24.68 -5.58 -29.34
CA ASN A 540 25.36 -4.29 -29.45
C ASN A 540 24.37 -3.11 -29.44
N GLN A 541 23.21 -3.22 -30.10
CA GLN A 541 22.20 -2.16 -30.07
C GLN A 541 21.68 -1.91 -28.64
N VAL A 542 21.43 -2.98 -27.88
CA VAL A 542 21.00 -2.87 -26.47
C VAL A 542 22.09 -2.22 -25.61
N LEU A 543 23.37 -2.58 -25.82
CA LEU A 543 24.49 -1.98 -25.09
C LEU A 543 24.67 -0.48 -25.39
N GLN A 544 24.49 -0.05 -26.64
CA GLN A 544 24.57 1.37 -27.02
C GLN A 544 23.50 2.22 -26.32
N ILE A 545 22.28 1.69 -26.17
CA ILE A 545 21.22 2.37 -25.40
C ILE A 545 21.61 2.42 -23.92
N ARG A 546 22.14 1.32 -23.37
CA ARG A 546 22.57 1.24 -21.98
C ARG A 546 23.67 2.25 -21.65
N GLU A 547 24.62 2.50 -22.53
CA GLU A 547 25.66 3.53 -22.31
C GLU A 547 25.07 4.93 -22.19
N LYS A 548 24.09 5.28 -23.03
CA LYS A 548 23.36 6.56 -22.93
C LYS A 548 22.58 6.65 -21.61
N GLU A 549 21.95 5.56 -21.19
CA GLU A 549 21.25 5.45 -19.91
C GLU A 549 22.21 5.69 -18.73
N ILE A 550 23.34 4.97 -18.68
CA ILE A 550 24.37 5.12 -17.63
C ILE A 550 24.96 6.54 -17.60
N ALA A 551 25.19 7.17 -18.75
CA ALA A 551 25.67 8.55 -18.80
C ALA A 551 24.70 9.54 -18.13
N THR A 552 23.38 9.36 -18.35
CA THR A 552 22.36 10.18 -17.68
C THR A 552 22.29 9.91 -16.18
N LEU A 553 22.39 8.64 -15.77
CA LEU A 553 22.46 8.24 -14.36
C LEU A 553 23.69 8.85 -13.67
N LYS A 554 24.84 8.85 -14.33
CA LYS A 554 26.08 9.45 -13.82
C LYS A 554 25.93 10.96 -13.62
N ALA A 555 25.33 11.67 -14.58
CA ALA A 555 25.01 13.10 -14.43
C ALA A 555 24.06 13.35 -13.24
N SER A 556 23.05 12.51 -13.03
CA SER A 556 22.17 12.59 -11.87
C SER A 556 22.90 12.30 -10.56
N ALA A 557 23.82 11.34 -10.55
CA ALA A 557 24.62 11.00 -9.37
C ALA A 557 25.48 12.18 -8.90
N TYR A 558 26.11 12.92 -9.83
CA TYR A 558 26.85 14.14 -9.49
C TYR A 558 25.96 15.20 -8.83
N LEU A 559 24.75 15.43 -9.36
CA LEU A 559 23.80 16.40 -8.79
C LEU A 559 23.23 15.93 -7.44
N ASN A 560 22.98 14.64 -7.27
CA ASN A 560 22.55 14.05 -6.00
C ASN A 560 23.63 14.15 -4.92
N ALA A 561 24.90 13.94 -5.29
CA ALA A 561 26.03 14.17 -4.39
C ALA A 561 26.15 15.66 -4.01
N GLY A 562 25.93 16.59 -4.94
CA GLY A 562 25.88 18.02 -4.66
C GLY A 562 24.74 18.40 -3.69
N THR A 563 23.55 17.86 -3.89
CA THR A 563 22.41 18.05 -2.97
C THR A 563 22.75 17.52 -1.57
N SER A 564 23.36 16.34 -1.52
CA SER A 564 23.78 15.70 -0.28
C SER A 564 24.83 16.49 0.49
N PHE A 565 25.79 17.07 -0.23
CA PHE A 565 26.78 17.99 0.30
C PHE A 565 26.12 19.22 0.93
N LEU A 566 25.17 19.86 0.22
CA LEU A 566 24.44 21.00 0.75
C LEU A 566 23.68 20.64 2.04
N TRP A 567 23.07 19.45 2.11
CA TRP A 567 22.39 18.98 3.32
C TRP A 567 23.31 18.62 4.48
N SER A 568 24.48 18.04 4.21
CA SER A 568 25.46 17.74 5.26
C SER A 568 26.17 19.01 5.76
N CYS A 569 26.31 20.02 4.89
CA CYS A 569 26.93 21.31 5.22
C CYS A 569 25.97 22.24 5.95
N ALA A 570 24.65 22.17 5.68
CA ALA A 570 23.68 23.13 6.20
C ALA A 570 23.76 23.37 7.73
N PRO A 571 23.76 22.35 8.61
CA PRO A 571 23.82 22.59 10.06
C PRO A 571 25.14 23.21 10.50
N PHE A 572 26.25 22.76 9.92
CA PHE A 572 27.57 23.30 10.19
C PHE A 572 27.66 24.77 9.76
N LEU A 573 27.30 25.07 8.50
CA LEU A 573 27.36 26.42 7.94
C LEU A 573 26.46 27.38 8.71
N VAL A 574 25.26 26.95 9.07
CA VAL A 574 24.35 27.74 9.90
C VAL A 574 24.95 27.99 11.27
N SER A 575 25.48 26.95 11.95
CA SER A 575 26.09 27.11 13.27
C SER A 575 27.29 28.05 13.21
N LEU A 576 28.17 27.90 12.21
CA LEU A 576 29.36 28.71 12.01
C LEU A 576 28.99 30.17 11.79
N VAL A 577 28.06 30.45 10.87
CA VAL A 577 27.62 31.82 10.58
C VAL A 577 26.93 32.43 11.80
N THR A 578 26.06 31.69 12.47
CA THR A 578 25.34 32.20 13.64
C THR A 578 26.29 32.50 14.81
N PHE A 579 27.21 31.59 15.13
CA PHE A 579 28.19 31.78 16.20
C PHE A 579 29.21 32.87 15.86
N ALA A 580 29.69 32.93 14.61
CA ALA A 580 30.56 34.01 14.16
C ALA A 580 29.87 35.36 14.27
N THR A 581 28.62 35.49 13.80
CA THR A 581 27.85 36.73 13.93
C THR A 581 27.55 37.07 15.39
N TYR A 582 27.29 36.10 16.26
CA TYR A 582 27.09 36.33 17.70
C TYR A 582 28.31 36.94 18.38
N VAL A 583 29.49 36.39 18.10
CA VAL A 583 30.77 36.82 18.67
C VAL A 583 31.29 38.13 18.05
N LEU A 584 31.00 38.38 16.78
CA LEU A 584 31.48 39.59 16.07
C LEU A 584 30.60 40.82 16.28
N ILE A 585 29.34 40.67 16.72
CA ILE A 585 28.42 41.80 16.94
C ILE A 585 28.74 42.57 18.23
N ASP A 586 29.10 41.87 19.31
CA ASP A 586 29.39 42.48 20.61
C ASP A 586 30.52 41.69 21.28
N GLU A 587 31.52 42.41 21.80
CA GLU A 587 32.67 41.81 22.50
C GLU A 587 32.26 41.15 23.82
N ASN A 588 31.12 41.54 24.40
CA ASN A 588 30.57 40.95 25.63
C ASN A 588 29.83 39.62 25.40
N ASN A 589 29.61 39.22 24.14
CA ASN A 589 28.87 38.00 23.82
C ASN A 589 29.75 36.75 23.95
N VAL A 590 29.73 36.13 25.13
CA VAL A 590 30.44 34.86 25.37
C VAL A 590 29.58 33.66 24.94
N LEU A 591 30.21 32.77 24.15
CA LEU A 591 29.64 31.49 23.73
C LEU A 591 29.82 30.43 24.82
N ASP A 592 28.84 30.36 25.71
CA ASP A 592 28.80 29.35 26.75
C ASP A 592 28.37 27.95 26.21
N ALA A 593 28.79 26.87 26.88
CA ALA A 593 28.45 25.49 26.54
C ALA A 593 26.93 25.30 26.38
N THR A 594 26.13 25.91 27.26
CA THR A 594 24.67 25.89 27.19
C THR A 594 24.16 26.48 25.87
N LYS A 595 24.65 27.67 25.49
CA LYS A 595 24.27 28.33 24.21
C LYS A 595 24.67 27.48 23.02
N ILE A 596 25.86 26.88 23.02
CA ILE A 596 26.34 26.12 21.87
C ILE A 596 25.54 24.82 21.69
N PHE A 597 25.45 23.96 22.71
CA PHE A 597 24.85 22.62 22.56
C PHE A 597 23.32 22.67 22.40
N VAL A 598 22.63 23.60 23.08
CA VAL A 598 21.19 23.79 22.92
C VAL A 598 20.88 24.29 21.50
N SER A 599 21.64 25.28 21.00
CA SER A 599 21.45 25.80 19.64
C SER A 599 21.76 24.74 18.57
N LEU A 600 22.81 23.95 18.77
CA LEU A 600 23.18 22.86 17.85
C LEU A 600 22.08 21.78 17.80
N SER A 601 21.45 21.47 18.93
CA SER A 601 20.29 20.58 19.01
C SER A 601 19.08 21.15 18.28
N LEU A 602 18.77 22.44 18.47
CA LEU A 602 17.67 23.13 17.77
C LEU A 602 17.91 23.21 16.24
N PHE A 603 19.14 23.45 15.79
CA PHE A 603 19.49 23.40 14.37
C PHE A 603 19.33 22.00 13.77
N ASN A 604 19.67 20.94 14.53
CA ASN A 604 19.46 19.56 14.11
C ASN A 604 17.97 19.21 13.98
N ILE A 605 17.12 19.70 14.89
CA ILE A 605 15.65 19.54 14.79
C ILE A 605 15.12 20.23 13.52
N LEU A 606 15.60 21.45 13.23
CA LEU A 606 15.16 22.24 12.07
C LEU A 606 15.48 21.59 10.71
N ARG A 607 16.50 20.73 10.65
CA ARG A 607 16.92 20.04 9.42
C ARG A 607 15.82 19.17 8.81
N PHE A 608 15.14 18.37 9.63
CA PHE A 608 14.18 17.38 9.13
C PHE A 608 12.96 18.02 8.43
N PRO A 609 12.30 19.03 9.01
CA PRO A 609 11.23 19.79 8.35
C PRO A 609 11.65 20.40 7.01
N LEU A 610 12.85 20.99 6.95
CA LEU A 610 13.35 21.65 5.74
C LEU A 610 13.61 20.66 4.60
N ILE A 611 14.03 19.42 4.90
CA ILE A 611 14.22 18.36 3.91
C ILE A 611 12.88 17.78 3.46
N MET A 612 11.97 17.52 4.41
CA MET A 612 10.73 16.80 4.14
C MET A 612 9.67 17.64 3.45
N LEU A 613 9.60 18.95 3.74
CA LEU A 613 8.56 19.83 3.20
C LEU A 613 8.60 19.92 1.66
N PRO A 614 9.74 20.14 0.98
CA PRO A 614 9.81 20.13 -0.49
C PRO A 614 9.44 18.78 -1.11
N MET A 615 9.86 17.67 -0.48
CA MET A 615 9.51 16.31 -0.91
C MET A 615 8.00 16.09 -0.85
N LEU A 616 7.36 16.54 0.23
CA LEU A 616 5.93 16.40 0.42
C LEU A 616 5.12 17.27 -0.56
N ILE A 617 5.57 18.49 -0.87
CA ILE A 617 4.95 19.32 -1.91
C ILE A 617 4.95 18.58 -3.25
N THR A 618 6.08 17.95 -3.59
CA THR A 618 6.19 17.16 -4.83
C THR A 618 5.22 15.97 -4.84
N ASN A 619 5.14 15.21 -3.74
CA ASN A 619 4.20 14.09 -3.59
C ASN A 619 2.73 14.55 -3.65
N MET A 620 2.42 15.73 -3.12
CA MET A 620 1.09 16.33 -3.16
C MET A 620 0.70 16.71 -4.59
N VAL A 621 1.60 17.34 -5.35
CA VAL A 621 1.38 17.66 -6.77
C VAL A 621 1.16 16.38 -7.59
N GLN A 622 1.97 15.34 -7.36
CA GLN A 622 1.79 14.05 -8.03
C GLN A 622 0.44 13.39 -7.68
N THR A 623 0.05 13.43 -6.41
CA THR A 623 -1.25 12.90 -5.96
C THR A 623 -2.40 13.70 -6.56
N GLN A 624 -2.26 15.02 -6.72
CA GLN A 624 -3.26 15.85 -7.39
C GLN A 624 -3.48 15.43 -8.86
N VAL A 625 -2.43 15.01 -9.57
CA VAL A 625 -2.55 14.44 -10.92
C VAL A 625 -3.28 13.10 -10.88
N SER A 626 -3.00 12.24 -9.89
CA SER A 626 -3.71 10.98 -9.67
C SER A 626 -5.19 11.21 -9.36
N VAL A 627 -5.54 12.22 -8.54
CA VAL A 627 -6.92 12.65 -8.28
C VAL A 627 -7.63 13.04 -9.57
N LYS A 628 -6.98 13.81 -10.45
CA LYS A 628 -7.56 14.20 -11.75
C LYS A 628 -7.86 12.99 -12.63
N ARG A 629 -6.93 12.03 -12.72
CA ARG A 629 -7.10 10.80 -13.50
C ARG A 629 -8.19 9.89 -12.95
N ILE A 630 -8.19 9.63 -11.65
CA ILE A 630 -9.24 8.83 -11.00
C ILE A 630 -10.61 9.51 -11.13
N ASN A 631 -10.69 10.84 -10.97
CA ASN A 631 -11.95 11.57 -11.18
C ASN A 631 -12.41 11.47 -12.64
N LYS A 632 -11.52 11.59 -13.63
CA LYS A 632 -11.86 11.39 -15.04
C LYS A 632 -12.46 9.99 -15.27
N PHE A 633 -11.80 8.97 -14.72
CA PHE A 633 -12.23 7.57 -14.87
C PHE A 633 -13.54 7.26 -14.13
N LEU A 634 -13.72 7.72 -12.89
CA LEU A 634 -14.93 7.42 -12.11
C LEU A 634 -16.17 8.18 -12.59
N ASN A 635 -16.00 9.34 -13.26
CA ASN A 635 -17.10 10.10 -13.85
C ASN A 635 -17.30 9.77 -15.35
N SER A 636 -16.63 8.76 -15.89
CA SER A 636 -16.87 8.29 -17.25
C SER A 636 -18.26 7.68 -17.39
N GLU A 637 -18.69 7.49 -18.63
CA GLU A 637 -20.01 6.97 -18.93
C GLU A 637 -20.09 5.46 -18.64
N GLU A 638 -21.23 5.06 -18.10
CA GLU A 638 -21.56 3.68 -17.74
C GLU A 638 -22.49 3.11 -18.80
N LEU A 639 -22.40 1.80 -19.04
CA LEU A 639 -23.39 1.07 -19.82
C LEU A 639 -24.75 1.19 -19.11
N ASP A 640 -25.79 1.52 -19.87
CA ASP A 640 -27.16 1.56 -19.33
C ASP A 640 -27.69 0.12 -19.19
N PRO A 641 -27.94 -0.38 -17.96
CA PRO A 641 -28.48 -1.72 -17.74
C PRO A 641 -29.84 -1.93 -18.39
N ASP A 642 -30.61 -0.86 -18.62
CA ASP A 642 -31.94 -0.92 -19.24
C ASP A 642 -31.89 -0.94 -20.78
N SER A 643 -30.67 -0.98 -21.37
CA SER A 643 -30.46 -1.13 -22.81
C SER A 643 -31.06 -2.44 -23.33
N VAL A 644 -30.92 -3.54 -22.59
CA VAL A 644 -31.51 -4.84 -22.89
C VAL A 644 -32.48 -5.21 -21.79
N GLN A 645 -33.74 -5.45 -22.17
CA GLN A 645 -34.76 -5.88 -21.23
C GLN A 645 -34.67 -7.40 -21.02
N HIS A 646 -35.06 -7.84 -19.82
CA HIS A 646 -35.13 -9.25 -19.44
C HIS A 646 -36.53 -9.62 -18.96
N ASP A 647 -37.56 -9.19 -19.69
CA ASP A 647 -38.96 -9.48 -19.34
C ASP A 647 -39.26 -10.97 -19.63
N PRO A 648 -39.55 -11.80 -18.59
CA PRO A 648 -39.82 -13.22 -18.76
C PRO A 648 -41.19 -13.50 -19.40
N LYS A 649 -42.03 -12.48 -19.61
CA LYS A 649 -43.36 -12.63 -20.24
C LYS A 649 -43.29 -12.75 -21.76
N GLU A 650 -42.17 -12.40 -22.37
CA GLU A 650 -41.99 -12.59 -23.81
C GLU A 650 -41.87 -14.07 -24.17
N ALA A 651 -42.55 -14.47 -25.24
CA ALA A 651 -42.61 -15.88 -25.66
C ALA A 651 -41.30 -16.33 -26.34
N ASP A 652 -40.66 -15.43 -27.07
CA ASP A 652 -39.45 -15.69 -27.83
C ASP A 652 -38.20 -15.34 -27.00
N PRO A 653 -37.18 -16.22 -26.94
CA PRO A 653 -35.95 -15.98 -26.18
C PRO A 653 -35.16 -14.73 -26.57
N LEU A 654 -35.31 -14.26 -27.81
CA LEU A 654 -34.60 -13.10 -28.34
C LEU A 654 -35.53 -12.31 -29.25
N VAL A 655 -35.75 -11.03 -28.92
CA VAL A 655 -36.55 -10.11 -29.72
C VAL A 655 -35.85 -8.77 -29.84
N ILE A 656 -35.60 -8.33 -31.07
CA ILE A 656 -35.20 -6.96 -31.41
C ILE A 656 -36.29 -6.37 -32.30
N ARG A 657 -36.77 -5.17 -31.94
CA ARG A 657 -37.71 -4.39 -32.76
C ARG A 657 -37.16 -2.99 -33.03
N LYS A 658 -36.98 -2.66 -34.31
CA LYS A 658 -36.47 -1.38 -34.83
C LYS A 658 -35.24 -0.90 -34.06
N GLY A 659 -34.29 -1.81 -33.82
CA GLY A 659 -33.09 -1.54 -33.04
C GLY A 659 -32.11 -0.67 -33.82
N VAL A 660 -31.67 0.43 -33.21
CA VAL A 660 -30.58 1.27 -33.72
C VAL A 660 -29.49 1.36 -32.66
N PHE A 661 -28.27 0.95 -33.02
CA PHE A 661 -27.15 0.85 -32.08
C PHE A 661 -25.90 1.56 -32.60
N SER A 662 -25.11 2.05 -31.65
CA SER A 662 -23.83 2.72 -31.91
C SER A 662 -22.75 2.26 -30.93
N TRP A 663 -21.49 2.34 -31.38
CA TRP A 663 -20.31 2.16 -30.53
C TRP A 663 -19.88 3.45 -29.80
N GLY A 664 -20.49 4.61 -30.12
CA GLY A 664 -20.21 5.90 -29.48
C GLY A 664 -21.04 7.08 -30.03
N GLU A 665 -20.65 8.30 -29.71
CA GLU A 665 -21.33 9.52 -30.20
C GLU A 665 -20.97 9.78 -31.69
N GLY A 666 -21.84 9.41 -32.62
CA GLY A 666 -21.76 9.93 -34.01
C GLY A 666 -22.33 9.02 -35.10
N ASP A 667 -21.93 7.74 -35.15
CA ASP A 667 -22.21 6.86 -36.28
C ASP A 667 -23.07 5.65 -35.90
N GLU A 668 -24.28 5.60 -36.44
CA GLU A 668 -25.17 4.44 -36.38
C GLU A 668 -24.52 3.24 -37.08
N THR A 669 -24.02 2.28 -36.29
CA THR A 669 -23.36 1.07 -36.82
C THR A 669 -24.39 0.03 -37.24
N LEU A 670 -25.47 -0.08 -36.48
CA LEU A 670 -26.59 -0.97 -36.77
C LEU A 670 -27.87 -0.16 -36.91
N LYS A 671 -28.58 -0.34 -38.01
CA LYS A 671 -29.77 0.44 -38.36
C LYS A 671 -30.96 -0.48 -38.58
N ASN A 672 -32.11 -0.05 -38.05
CA ASN A 672 -33.42 -0.69 -38.26
C ASN A 672 -33.39 -2.24 -38.14
N ILE A 673 -32.73 -2.76 -37.10
CA ILE A 673 -32.61 -4.19 -36.89
C ILE A 673 -33.92 -4.75 -36.35
N ASP A 674 -34.53 -5.67 -37.09
CA ASP A 674 -35.70 -6.45 -36.68
C ASP A 674 -35.33 -7.95 -36.71
N MET A 675 -35.28 -8.58 -35.54
CA MET A 675 -34.86 -9.98 -35.41
C MET A 675 -35.70 -10.67 -34.32
N THR A 676 -36.18 -11.88 -34.60
CA THR A 676 -36.88 -12.71 -33.60
C THR A 676 -36.39 -14.14 -33.69
N VAL A 677 -35.92 -14.70 -32.57
CA VAL A 677 -35.43 -16.09 -32.51
C VAL A 677 -36.35 -16.90 -31.62
N LYS A 678 -36.90 -17.98 -32.18
CA LYS A 678 -37.81 -18.89 -31.48
C LYS A 678 -37.04 -19.81 -30.54
N LYS A 679 -37.75 -20.36 -29.56
CA LYS A 679 -37.14 -21.29 -28.58
C LYS A 679 -36.72 -22.61 -29.23
N GLY A 680 -35.50 -23.05 -28.95
CA GLY A 680 -34.98 -24.35 -29.39
C GLY A 680 -34.55 -24.40 -30.86
N THR A 681 -34.53 -23.28 -31.57
CA THR A 681 -34.09 -23.22 -32.98
C THR A 681 -32.61 -22.86 -33.10
N LEU A 682 -31.99 -23.31 -34.19
CA LEU A 682 -30.67 -22.87 -34.65
C LEU A 682 -30.84 -21.79 -35.73
N CYS A 683 -30.45 -20.56 -35.42
CA CYS A 683 -30.47 -19.44 -36.35
C CYS A 683 -29.05 -19.07 -36.79
N ALA A 684 -28.83 -18.86 -38.09
CA ALA A 684 -27.57 -18.36 -38.62
C ALA A 684 -27.63 -16.87 -38.93
N VAL A 685 -26.51 -16.16 -38.74
CA VAL A 685 -26.31 -14.79 -39.22
C VAL A 685 -25.11 -14.77 -40.16
N VAL A 686 -25.35 -14.35 -41.40
CA VAL A 686 -24.36 -14.34 -42.49
C VAL A 686 -24.25 -12.96 -43.12
N GLY A 687 -23.15 -12.70 -43.82
CA GLY A 687 -22.91 -11.44 -44.50
C GLY A 687 -21.42 -11.19 -44.74
N THR A 688 -21.11 -10.23 -45.61
CA THR A 688 -19.73 -9.86 -45.97
C THR A 688 -18.89 -9.44 -44.75
N VAL A 689 -17.57 -9.46 -44.88
CA VAL A 689 -16.67 -8.96 -43.81
C VAL A 689 -16.99 -7.48 -43.55
N GLY A 690 -17.09 -7.09 -42.27
CA GLY A 690 -17.44 -5.71 -41.89
C GLY A 690 -18.93 -5.33 -41.98
N SER A 691 -19.83 -6.26 -42.29
CA SER A 691 -21.29 -6.00 -42.35
C SER A 691 -21.99 -5.74 -41.01
N GLY A 692 -21.29 -5.85 -39.88
CA GLY A 692 -21.84 -5.60 -38.53
C GLY A 692 -22.29 -6.86 -37.75
N LYS A 693 -21.93 -8.07 -38.19
CA LYS A 693 -22.34 -9.33 -37.53
C LYS A 693 -21.94 -9.44 -36.06
N SER A 694 -20.66 -9.24 -35.74
CA SER A 694 -20.21 -9.28 -34.34
C SER A 694 -20.79 -8.11 -33.54
N SER A 695 -20.97 -6.93 -34.16
CA SER A 695 -21.69 -5.80 -33.54
C SER A 695 -23.13 -6.20 -33.14
N LEU A 696 -23.84 -6.98 -33.96
CA LEU A 696 -25.18 -7.46 -33.62
C LEU A 696 -25.17 -8.30 -32.34
N ILE A 697 -24.21 -9.22 -32.18
CA ILE A 697 -24.08 -10.00 -30.94
C ILE A 697 -23.78 -9.10 -29.74
N GLN A 698 -22.91 -8.11 -29.91
CA GLN A 698 -22.56 -7.17 -28.84
C GLN A 698 -23.76 -6.29 -28.44
N ALA A 699 -24.60 -5.90 -29.39
CA ALA A 699 -25.86 -5.21 -29.11
C ALA A 699 -26.84 -6.10 -28.31
N LEU A 700 -26.89 -7.40 -28.61
CA LEU A 700 -27.71 -8.37 -27.87
C LEU A 700 -27.24 -8.60 -26.44
N LEU A 701 -25.93 -8.51 -26.19
CA LEU A 701 -25.33 -8.60 -24.87
C LEU A 701 -25.47 -7.31 -24.05
N GLY A 702 -25.91 -6.21 -24.65
CA GLY A 702 -26.01 -4.89 -24.01
C GLY A 702 -24.68 -4.13 -23.93
N GLU A 703 -23.70 -4.51 -24.76
CA GLU A 703 -22.37 -3.88 -24.82
C GLU A 703 -22.32 -2.67 -25.77
N MET A 704 -23.36 -2.47 -26.60
CA MET A 704 -23.51 -1.30 -27.47
C MET A 704 -24.59 -0.35 -26.96
N ASP A 705 -24.42 0.95 -27.24
CA ASP A 705 -25.40 1.97 -26.87
C ASP A 705 -26.63 1.85 -27.77
N LYS A 706 -27.79 1.62 -27.17
CA LYS A 706 -29.09 1.58 -27.86
C LYS A 706 -29.64 3.01 -28.02
N LEU A 707 -29.67 3.51 -29.25
CA LEU A 707 -30.21 4.84 -29.56
C LEU A 707 -31.73 4.83 -29.65
N SER A 708 -32.30 3.79 -30.27
CA SER A 708 -33.75 3.59 -30.38
C SER A 708 -34.10 2.11 -30.56
N GLY A 709 -35.38 1.78 -30.39
CA GLY A 709 -35.90 0.41 -30.50
C GLY A 709 -36.00 -0.33 -29.17
N ARG A 710 -36.39 -1.60 -29.23
CA ARG A 710 -36.55 -2.49 -28.07
C ARG A 710 -35.75 -3.78 -28.28
N VAL A 711 -35.00 -4.19 -27.26
CA VAL A 711 -34.30 -5.48 -27.18
C VAL A 711 -34.78 -6.20 -25.94
N ASN A 712 -35.14 -7.48 -26.06
CA ASN A 712 -35.48 -8.34 -24.94
C ASN A 712 -34.79 -9.71 -25.08
N THR A 713 -34.23 -10.21 -23.98
CA THR A 713 -33.64 -11.56 -23.89
C THR A 713 -34.23 -12.31 -22.70
N VAL A 714 -34.52 -13.61 -22.88
CA VAL A 714 -35.10 -14.47 -21.82
C VAL A 714 -34.19 -15.65 -21.52
N GLY A 715 -33.84 -15.83 -20.25
CA GLY A 715 -33.01 -16.94 -19.77
C GLY A 715 -31.52 -16.60 -19.64
N SER A 716 -30.73 -17.62 -19.35
CA SER A 716 -29.27 -17.51 -19.23
C SER A 716 -28.59 -17.51 -20.62
N ILE A 717 -27.54 -16.72 -20.80
CA ILE A 717 -26.81 -16.56 -22.06
C ILE A 717 -25.40 -17.13 -21.94
N ALA A 718 -24.98 -17.94 -22.91
CA ALA A 718 -23.59 -18.33 -23.12
C ALA A 718 -23.05 -17.67 -24.39
N TYR A 719 -21.89 -17.01 -24.29
CA TYR A 719 -21.25 -16.31 -25.39
C TYR A 719 -19.88 -16.92 -25.70
N VAL A 720 -19.63 -17.21 -26.98
CA VAL A 720 -18.33 -17.60 -27.51
C VAL A 720 -17.84 -16.48 -28.44
N PRO A 721 -16.81 -15.72 -28.04
CA PRO A 721 -16.25 -14.66 -28.87
C PRO A 721 -15.40 -15.21 -30.02
N GLN A 722 -15.31 -14.44 -31.10
CA GLN A 722 -14.44 -14.74 -32.26
C GLN A 722 -12.97 -14.92 -31.83
N GLN A 723 -12.47 -14.02 -30.97
CA GLN A 723 -11.18 -14.15 -30.33
C GLN A 723 -11.34 -14.82 -28.97
N ALA A 724 -10.96 -16.10 -28.88
CA ALA A 724 -11.06 -16.88 -27.65
C ALA A 724 -10.23 -16.28 -26.50
N TRP A 725 -10.87 -16.13 -25.34
CA TRP A 725 -10.23 -15.65 -24.10
C TRP A 725 -10.06 -16.79 -23.10
N ILE A 726 -8.82 -16.98 -22.64
CA ILE A 726 -8.42 -18.08 -21.74
C ILE A 726 -7.81 -17.48 -20.46
N GLN A 727 -8.26 -17.98 -19.30
CA GLN A 727 -7.73 -17.60 -17.99
C GLN A 727 -6.38 -18.28 -17.74
N ASN A 728 -5.51 -17.61 -16.99
CA ASN A 728 -4.25 -18.18 -16.51
C ASN A 728 -4.54 -19.15 -15.36
N ALA A 729 -4.97 -20.36 -15.69
CA ALA A 729 -5.40 -21.42 -14.78
C ALA A 729 -5.23 -22.78 -15.49
N THR A 730 -5.59 -23.89 -14.82
CA THR A 730 -5.58 -25.21 -15.47
C THR A 730 -6.57 -25.25 -16.64
N LEU A 731 -6.35 -26.17 -17.60
CA LEU A 731 -7.28 -26.38 -18.70
C LEU A 731 -8.69 -26.76 -18.17
N ARG A 732 -8.74 -27.62 -17.14
CA ARG A 732 -9.98 -28.00 -16.47
C ARG A 732 -10.72 -26.80 -15.89
N ASP A 733 -10.03 -25.94 -15.13
CA ASP A 733 -10.66 -24.76 -14.52
C ASP A 733 -11.16 -23.77 -15.57
N ASN A 734 -10.46 -23.68 -16.70
CA ASN A 734 -10.91 -22.89 -17.84
C ASN A 734 -12.23 -23.40 -18.44
N ILE A 735 -12.48 -24.71 -18.47
CA ILE A 735 -13.74 -25.30 -18.96
C ILE A 735 -14.84 -25.19 -17.90
N LEU A 736 -14.52 -25.45 -16.62
CA LEU A 736 -15.48 -25.38 -15.50
C LEU A 736 -15.96 -23.96 -15.22
N PHE A 737 -15.06 -22.97 -15.31
CA PHE A 737 -15.35 -21.55 -15.15
C PHE A 737 -16.11 -21.19 -13.85
N GLY A 738 -15.70 -21.81 -12.73
CA GLY A 738 -16.30 -21.60 -11.41
C GLY A 738 -17.51 -22.49 -11.10
N LEU A 739 -17.93 -23.37 -12.02
CA LEU A 739 -18.94 -24.39 -11.77
C LEU A 739 -18.32 -25.65 -11.13
N GLU A 740 -19.16 -26.44 -10.47
CA GLU A 740 -18.73 -27.72 -9.87
C GLU A 740 -18.29 -28.73 -10.95
N TYR A 741 -17.31 -29.57 -10.61
CA TYR A 741 -16.79 -30.61 -11.49
C TYR A 741 -17.70 -31.84 -11.51
N ASP A 742 -18.46 -32.01 -12.59
CA ASP A 742 -19.19 -33.24 -12.90
C ASP A 742 -18.41 -34.02 -13.97
N ARG A 743 -17.79 -35.12 -13.55
CA ARG A 743 -16.96 -35.98 -14.41
C ARG A 743 -17.70 -36.50 -15.64
N LYS A 744 -18.98 -36.86 -15.53
CA LYS A 744 -19.73 -37.42 -16.67
C LYS A 744 -20.00 -36.35 -17.71
N ARG A 745 -20.43 -35.18 -17.24
CA ARG A 745 -20.70 -34.03 -18.09
C ARG A 745 -19.43 -33.49 -18.74
N TYR A 746 -18.36 -33.36 -17.96
CA TYR A 746 -17.07 -32.87 -18.42
C TYR A 746 -16.51 -33.74 -19.56
N ASN A 747 -16.43 -35.06 -19.36
CA ASN A 747 -15.95 -35.98 -20.39
C ASN A 747 -16.79 -35.89 -21.68
N ARG A 748 -18.12 -35.86 -21.54
CA ARG A 748 -19.01 -35.72 -22.70
C ARG A 748 -18.75 -34.45 -23.50
N VAL A 749 -18.53 -33.31 -22.82
CA VAL A 749 -18.23 -32.04 -23.48
C VAL A 749 -16.85 -32.05 -24.13
N VAL A 750 -15.83 -32.59 -23.45
CA VAL A 750 -14.46 -32.71 -23.98
C VAL A 750 -14.45 -33.57 -25.25
N ASP A 751 -15.14 -34.71 -25.23
CA ASP A 751 -15.20 -35.62 -26.37
C ASP A 751 -15.99 -34.97 -27.52
N ALA A 752 -17.14 -34.35 -27.26
CA ALA A 752 -17.95 -33.67 -28.28
C ALA A 752 -17.24 -32.45 -28.92
N CYS A 753 -16.42 -31.73 -28.16
CA CYS A 753 -15.59 -30.63 -28.68
C CYS A 753 -14.27 -31.10 -29.31
N ALA A 754 -14.07 -32.42 -29.47
CA ALA A 754 -12.85 -33.01 -30.02
C ALA A 754 -11.55 -32.59 -29.31
N LEU A 755 -11.61 -32.31 -28.00
CA LEU A 755 -10.45 -31.86 -27.21
C LEU A 755 -9.59 -33.01 -26.67
N ARG A 756 -10.03 -34.26 -26.83
CA ARG A 756 -9.38 -35.43 -26.22
C ARG A 756 -7.93 -35.60 -26.67
N ALA A 757 -7.70 -35.53 -27.99
CA ALA A 757 -6.35 -35.61 -28.55
C ALA A 757 -5.46 -34.46 -28.08
N ASP A 758 -6.01 -33.25 -27.92
CA ASP A 758 -5.24 -32.11 -27.41
C ASP A 758 -4.85 -32.29 -25.95
N ILE A 759 -5.75 -32.83 -25.13
CA ILE A 759 -5.48 -33.14 -23.72
C ILE A 759 -4.37 -34.19 -23.63
N ASP A 760 -4.44 -35.26 -24.41
CA ASP A 760 -3.45 -36.34 -24.38
C ASP A 760 -2.05 -35.88 -24.83
N MET A 761 -1.95 -34.81 -25.62
CA MET A 761 -0.67 -34.18 -26.00
C MET A 761 -0.07 -33.29 -24.89
N LEU A 762 -0.85 -32.85 -23.91
CA LEU A 762 -0.36 -32.01 -22.82
C LEU A 762 0.36 -32.86 -21.77
N SER A 763 1.43 -32.30 -21.20
CA SER A 763 2.32 -33.00 -20.27
C SER A 763 1.62 -33.56 -19.02
N ALA A 764 0.52 -32.97 -18.56
CA ALA A 764 -0.32 -33.52 -17.49
C ALA A 764 -1.82 -33.51 -17.84
N GLY A 765 -2.14 -33.70 -19.11
CA GLY A 765 -3.52 -33.73 -19.53
C GLY A 765 -4.27 -32.44 -19.18
N ASP A 766 -5.43 -32.59 -18.55
CA ASP A 766 -6.34 -31.48 -18.25
C ASP A 766 -5.95 -30.66 -17.01
N GLN A 767 -4.99 -31.13 -16.21
CA GLN A 767 -4.40 -30.38 -15.09
C GLN A 767 -3.29 -29.43 -15.54
N THR A 768 -2.89 -29.48 -16.81
CA THR A 768 -1.84 -28.62 -17.35
C THR A 768 -2.22 -27.15 -17.21
N GLU A 769 -1.30 -26.33 -16.68
CA GLU A 769 -1.48 -24.88 -16.57
C GLU A 769 -1.42 -24.22 -17.95
N ILE A 770 -2.48 -23.50 -18.28
CA ILE A 770 -2.56 -22.72 -19.52
C ILE A 770 -2.10 -21.30 -19.20
N GLY A 771 -0.91 -20.93 -19.71
CA GLY A 771 -0.30 -19.63 -19.46
C GLY A 771 -1.14 -18.44 -19.95
N GLU A 772 -0.71 -17.22 -19.62
CA GLU A 772 -1.45 -15.98 -19.95
C GLU A 772 -1.83 -15.91 -21.44
N LYS A 773 -3.13 -15.65 -21.73
CA LYS A 773 -3.73 -15.68 -23.08
C LYS A 773 -3.59 -17.02 -23.83
N GLY A 774 -3.31 -18.09 -23.12
CA GLY A 774 -3.13 -19.44 -23.66
C GLY A 774 -1.94 -19.55 -24.60
N ILE A 775 -0.78 -19.00 -24.25
CA ILE A 775 0.43 -19.07 -25.11
C ILE A 775 0.81 -20.50 -25.52
N ASN A 776 0.43 -21.50 -24.70
CA ASN A 776 0.68 -22.92 -24.94
C ASN A 776 -0.27 -23.58 -25.94
N LEU A 777 -1.34 -22.89 -26.37
CA LEU A 777 -2.39 -23.44 -27.23
C LEU A 777 -2.37 -22.80 -28.62
N SER A 778 -2.67 -23.59 -29.65
CA SER A 778 -2.93 -23.09 -31.01
C SER A 778 -4.24 -22.29 -31.10
N GLY A 779 -4.45 -21.53 -32.18
CA GLY A 779 -5.69 -20.77 -32.39
C GLY A 779 -6.95 -21.64 -32.32
N GLY A 780 -6.97 -22.77 -33.05
CA GLY A 780 -8.08 -23.72 -33.04
C GLY A 780 -8.28 -24.41 -31.70
N GLN A 781 -7.21 -24.69 -30.95
CA GLN A 781 -7.33 -25.21 -29.57
C GLN A 781 -7.99 -24.19 -28.64
N LYS A 782 -7.62 -22.91 -28.72
CA LYS A 782 -8.25 -21.85 -27.91
C LYS A 782 -9.74 -21.72 -28.21
N GLN A 783 -10.13 -21.73 -29.49
CA GLN A 783 -11.55 -21.70 -29.87
C GLN A 783 -12.31 -22.90 -29.30
N ARG A 784 -11.78 -24.12 -29.42
CA ARG A 784 -12.41 -25.33 -28.86
C ARG A 784 -12.56 -25.29 -27.34
N VAL A 785 -11.57 -24.78 -26.61
CA VAL A 785 -11.66 -24.59 -25.15
C VAL A 785 -12.73 -23.55 -24.79
N SER A 786 -12.79 -22.44 -25.53
CA SER A 786 -13.82 -21.40 -25.35
C SER A 786 -15.23 -21.95 -25.61
N LEU A 787 -15.39 -22.79 -26.64
CA LEU A 787 -16.65 -23.47 -26.94
C LEU A 787 -17.02 -24.49 -25.86
N ALA A 788 -16.08 -25.32 -25.41
CA ALA A 788 -16.29 -26.30 -24.35
C ALA A 788 -16.77 -25.61 -23.05
N ARG A 789 -16.21 -24.46 -22.71
CA ARG A 789 -16.67 -23.62 -21.58
C ARG A 789 -18.14 -23.22 -21.72
N ALA A 790 -18.55 -22.74 -22.89
CA ALA A 790 -19.94 -22.37 -23.14
C ALA A 790 -20.88 -23.58 -23.06
N VAL A 791 -20.50 -24.73 -23.61
CA VAL A 791 -21.32 -25.95 -23.56
C VAL A 791 -21.45 -26.48 -22.13
N TYR A 792 -20.38 -26.38 -21.33
CA TYR A 792 -20.38 -26.79 -19.92
C TYR A 792 -21.21 -25.87 -19.01
N SER A 793 -21.53 -24.63 -19.42
CA SER A 793 -22.38 -23.75 -18.60
C SER A 793 -23.88 -24.09 -18.62
N ASN A 794 -24.36 -24.86 -19.60
CA ASN A 794 -25.78 -25.23 -19.81
C ASN A 794 -26.77 -24.06 -19.99
N ALA A 795 -26.35 -22.96 -20.62
CA ALA A 795 -27.21 -21.80 -20.82
C ALA A 795 -28.50 -22.10 -21.62
N ASP A 796 -29.45 -21.17 -21.66
CA ASP A 796 -30.68 -21.30 -22.44
C ASP A 796 -30.54 -20.77 -23.87
N LEU A 797 -29.75 -19.71 -24.02
CA LEU A 797 -29.40 -19.06 -25.28
C LEU A 797 -27.88 -19.10 -25.51
N TYR A 798 -27.47 -19.60 -26.67
CA TYR A 798 -26.08 -19.65 -27.10
C TYR A 798 -25.82 -18.65 -28.23
N LEU A 799 -24.90 -17.73 -28.00
CA LEU A 799 -24.41 -16.77 -29.00
C LEU A 799 -23.00 -17.18 -29.42
N LEU A 800 -22.85 -17.65 -30.65
CA LEU A 800 -21.61 -18.21 -31.17
C LEU A 800 -21.06 -17.29 -32.27
N ASP A 801 -20.00 -16.55 -31.98
CA ASP A 801 -19.35 -15.62 -32.90
C ASP A 801 -18.19 -16.32 -33.63
N ASP A 802 -18.52 -16.93 -34.77
CA ASP A 802 -17.57 -17.62 -35.65
C ASP A 802 -16.65 -18.64 -34.95
N PRO A 803 -17.21 -19.63 -34.23
CA PRO A 803 -16.43 -20.57 -33.41
C PRO A 803 -15.65 -21.62 -34.21
N LEU A 804 -15.84 -21.67 -35.54
CA LEU A 804 -15.27 -22.71 -36.42
C LEU A 804 -14.18 -22.18 -37.36
N SER A 805 -13.83 -20.89 -37.33
CA SER A 805 -12.93 -20.30 -38.32
C SER A 805 -11.45 -20.66 -38.15
N ALA A 806 -11.00 -21.01 -36.95
CA ALA A 806 -9.60 -21.35 -36.68
C ALA A 806 -9.37 -22.86 -36.52
N VAL A 807 -10.39 -23.70 -36.81
CA VAL A 807 -10.32 -25.16 -36.72
C VAL A 807 -10.37 -25.78 -38.12
N ASP A 808 -9.65 -26.89 -38.29
CA ASP A 808 -9.64 -27.64 -39.55
C ASP A 808 -11.06 -28.12 -39.90
N SER A 809 -11.38 -28.21 -41.20
CA SER A 809 -12.72 -28.55 -41.72
C SER A 809 -13.30 -29.84 -41.11
N HIS A 810 -12.49 -30.90 -41.00
CA HIS A 810 -12.90 -32.18 -40.38
C HIS A 810 -13.26 -32.02 -38.89
N VAL A 811 -12.46 -31.27 -38.14
CA VAL A 811 -12.73 -30.98 -36.71
C VAL A 811 -13.96 -30.08 -36.59
N GLY A 812 -14.11 -29.11 -37.49
CA GLY A 812 -15.29 -28.25 -37.59
C GLY A 812 -16.57 -29.04 -37.82
N LYS A 813 -16.55 -30.02 -38.72
CA LYS A 813 -17.68 -30.94 -38.99
C LYS A 813 -18.05 -31.75 -37.75
N HIS A 814 -17.07 -32.35 -37.06
CA HIS A 814 -17.31 -33.08 -35.81
C HIS A 814 -17.97 -32.20 -34.74
N ILE A 815 -17.43 -30.99 -34.51
CA ILE A 815 -18.00 -30.04 -33.55
C ILE A 815 -19.43 -29.64 -33.95
N PHE A 816 -19.67 -29.42 -35.24
CA PHE A 816 -21.00 -29.08 -35.71
C PHE A 816 -21.98 -30.23 -35.45
N GLU A 817 -21.66 -31.46 -35.79
CA GLU A 817 -22.55 -32.61 -35.61
C GLU A 817 -22.82 -32.94 -34.13
N GLU A 818 -21.77 -32.96 -33.30
CA GLU A 818 -21.85 -33.40 -31.91
C GLU A 818 -22.27 -32.28 -30.93
N VAL A 819 -22.08 -30.99 -31.29
CA VAL A 819 -22.36 -29.86 -30.39
C VAL A 819 -23.45 -28.94 -30.93
N ILE A 820 -23.21 -28.30 -32.08
CA ILE A 820 -23.98 -27.13 -32.55
C ILE A 820 -25.26 -27.54 -33.30
N GLY A 821 -25.19 -28.61 -34.07
CA GLY A 821 -26.19 -29.06 -35.05
C GLY A 821 -27.44 -29.65 -34.42
N PRO A 822 -28.37 -30.16 -35.25
CA PRO A 822 -29.67 -30.64 -34.79
C PRO A 822 -29.59 -31.89 -33.90
N ASN A 823 -28.53 -32.69 -34.04
CA ASN A 823 -28.31 -33.92 -33.26
C ASN A 823 -27.33 -33.73 -32.09
N GLY A 824 -26.72 -32.55 -31.96
CA GLY A 824 -25.67 -32.29 -30.99
C GLY A 824 -26.18 -32.05 -29.56
N LEU A 825 -25.25 -31.84 -28.63
CA LEU A 825 -25.53 -31.57 -27.22
C LEU A 825 -26.46 -30.37 -27.00
N LEU A 826 -26.43 -29.37 -27.90
CA LEU A 826 -27.23 -28.15 -27.81
C LEU A 826 -28.57 -28.24 -28.58
N ALA A 827 -28.96 -29.42 -29.09
CA ALA A 827 -30.15 -29.63 -29.92
C ALA A 827 -31.44 -29.01 -29.38
N ARG A 828 -31.65 -29.04 -28.06
CA ARG A 828 -32.85 -28.52 -27.40
C ARG A 828 -32.74 -27.06 -26.93
N LYS A 829 -31.59 -26.43 -27.14
CA LYS A 829 -31.28 -25.07 -26.70
C LYS A 829 -31.39 -24.09 -27.87
N THR A 830 -31.62 -22.82 -27.56
CA THR A 830 -31.70 -21.76 -28.57
C THR A 830 -30.28 -21.35 -28.94
N ARG A 831 -29.98 -21.29 -30.24
CA ARG A 831 -28.62 -21.07 -30.75
C ARG A 831 -28.63 -20.02 -31.85
N VAL A 832 -27.73 -19.05 -31.75
CA VAL A 832 -27.42 -18.07 -32.80
C VAL A 832 -25.98 -18.29 -33.22
N LEU A 833 -25.79 -18.77 -34.44
CA LEU A 833 -24.50 -19.02 -35.06
C LEU A 833 -24.18 -17.90 -36.04
N VAL A 834 -23.20 -17.08 -35.71
CA VAL A 834 -22.61 -16.15 -36.66
C VAL A 834 -21.45 -16.88 -37.34
N THR A 835 -21.46 -16.96 -38.65
CA THR A 835 -20.38 -17.64 -39.38
C THR A 835 -20.18 -17.01 -40.75
N HIS A 836 -18.93 -17.09 -41.21
CA HIS A 836 -18.56 -16.80 -42.59
C HIS A 836 -18.65 -18.04 -43.50
N GLY A 837 -18.64 -19.25 -42.93
CA GLY A 837 -18.69 -20.50 -43.67
C GLY A 837 -20.09 -20.84 -44.20
N ILE A 838 -20.15 -21.41 -45.39
CA ILE A 838 -21.41 -21.73 -46.09
C ILE A 838 -21.85 -23.19 -45.86
N THR A 839 -20.90 -24.08 -45.54
CA THR A 839 -21.07 -25.54 -45.45
C THR A 839 -22.23 -25.98 -44.56
N PHE A 840 -22.45 -25.31 -43.42
CA PHE A 840 -23.45 -25.71 -42.43
C PHE A 840 -24.78 -24.93 -42.49
N LEU A 841 -24.90 -23.94 -43.37
CA LEU A 841 -26.11 -23.10 -43.49
C LEU A 841 -27.39 -23.89 -43.83
N PRO A 842 -27.37 -24.93 -44.69
CA PRO A 842 -28.58 -25.71 -45.00
C PRO A 842 -29.19 -26.43 -43.79
N GLN A 843 -28.41 -26.69 -42.74
CA GLN A 843 -28.87 -27.38 -41.53
C GLN A 843 -29.51 -26.44 -40.50
N THR A 844 -29.56 -25.14 -40.78
CA THR A 844 -30.12 -24.12 -39.87
C THR A 844 -31.60 -23.90 -40.11
N ASN A 845 -32.35 -23.52 -39.06
CA ASN A 845 -33.80 -23.32 -39.16
C ASN A 845 -34.18 -21.98 -39.81
N ASN A 846 -33.36 -20.95 -39.60
CA ASN A 846 -33.59 -19.61 -40.13
C ASN A 846 -32.25 -18.89 -40.31
N ILE A 847 -32.11 -18.15 -41.40
CA ILE A 847 -30.89 -17.42 -41.75
C ILE A 847 -31.24 -15.92 -41.81
N TYR A 848 -30.42 -15.09 -41.18
CA TYR A 848 -30.47 -13.64 -41.25
C TYR A 848 -29.26 -13.13 -42.04
N VAL A 849 -29.52 -12.39 -43.13
CA VAL A 849 -28.46 -11.82 -43.97
C VAL A 849 -28.24 -10.36 -43.60
N MET A 850 -27.01 -10.03 -43.19
CA MET A 850 -26.60 -8.67 -42.86
C MET A 850 -25.84 -8.02 -44.01
N LYS A 851 -26.26 -6.81 -44.39
CA LYS A 851 -25.58 -5.97 -45.40
C LYS A 851 -25.53 -4.53 -44.87
N LEU A 852 -24.33 -3.95 -44.82
CA LEU A 852 -24.10 -2.56 -44.38
C LEU A 852 -24.75 -2.17 -43.03
N GLY A 853 -24.78 -3.09 -42.06
CA GLY A 853 -25.36 -2.82 -40.74
C GLY A 853 -26.89 -2.93 -40.65
N GLU A 854 -27.56 -3.45 -41.68
CA GLU A 854 -29.00 -3.71 -41.72
C GLU A 854 -29.27 -5.20 -42.02
N ILE A 855 -30.43 -5.70 -41.60
CA ILE A 855 -30.91 -7.03 -42.00
C ILE A 855 -31.63 -6.87 -43.34
N SER A 856 -31.05 -7.40 -44.42
CA SER A 856 -31.61 -7.28 -45.76
C SER A 856 -32.76 -8.27 -45.99
N GLU A 857 -32.58 -9.51 -45.54
CA GLU A 857 -33.55 -10.58 -45.73
C GLU A 857 -33.38 -11.68 -44.67
N SER A 858 -34.48 -12.38 -44.39
CA SER A 858 -34.50 -13.54 -43.51
C SER A 858 -35.45 -14.62 -44.04
N GLY A 859 -35.15 -15.89 -43.73
CA GLY A 859 -35.92 -17.05 -44.17
C GLY A 859 -35.13 -18.34 -44.07
N THR A 860 -35.73 -19.43 -44.55
CA THR A 860 -35.02 -20.72 -44.68
C THR A 860 -34.02 -20.68 -45.84
N TYR A 861 -33.03 -21.59 -45.83
CA TYR A 861 -32.02 -21.68 -46.89
C TYR A 861 -32.63 -21.78 -48.30
N GLN A 862 -33.67 -22.61 -48.47
CA GLN A 862 -34.36 -22.80 -49.75
C GLN A 862 -35.14 -21.55 -50.19
N GLU A 863 -35.80 -20.87 -49.25
CA GLU A 863 -36.55 -19.63 -49.53
C GLU A 863 -35.63 -18.49 -49.98
N LEU A 864 -34.49 -18.32 -49.33
CA LEU A 864 -33.52 -17.26 -49.65
C LEU A 864 -32.82 -17.52 -50.99
N LEU A 865 -32.49 -18.77 -51.29
CA LEU A 865 -31.88 -19.14 -52.58
C LEU A 865 -32.86 -18.89 -53.74
N ALA A 866 -34.16 -19.19 -53.55
CA ALA A 866 -35.19 -18.95 -54.55
C ALA A 866 -35.44 -17.46 -54.83
N ARG A 867 -35.25 -16.58 -53.84
CA ARG A 867 -35.45 -15.12 -53.97
C ARG A 867 -34.36 -14.41 -54.79
N LYS A 868 -33.22 -15.05 -55.06
CA LYS A 868 -32.06 -14.48 -55.78
C LYS A 868 -31.60 -13.10 -55.24
N GLY A 869 -31.72 -12.90 -53.93
CA GLY A 869 -31.38 -11.62 -53.28
C GLY A 869 -29.91 -11.54 -52.83
N ALA A 870 -29.65 -10.70 -51.82
CA ALA A 870 -28.34 -10.49 -51.20
C ALA A 870 -27.71 -11.78 -50.65
N PHE A 871 -28.52 -12.79 -50.28
CA PHE A 871 -28.03 -14.12 -49.89
C PHE A 871 -27.34 -14.85 -51.05
N ALA A 872 -27.96 -14.85 -52.24
CA ALA A 872 -27.40 -15.52 -53.41
C ALA A 872 -26.15 -14.80 -53.91
N GLU A 873 -26.13 -13.47 -53.86
CA GLU A 873 -24.95 -12.64 -54.14
C GLU A 873 -23.79 -12.99 -53.18
N PHE A 874 -24.07 -13.14 -51.88
CA PHE A 874 -23.09 -13.56 -50.88
C PHE A 874 -22.49 -14.95 -51.17
N ILE A 875 -23.31 -15.94 -51.54
CA ILE A 875 -22.81 -17.29 -51.90
C ILE A 875 -21.93 -17.23 -53.15
N ILE A 876 -22.35 -16.51 -54.19
CA ILE A 876 -21.57 -16.37 -55.43
C ILE A 876 -20.23 -15.69 -55.16
N GLN A 877 -20.22 -14.60 -54.37
CA GLN A 877 -18.99 -13.90 -54.00
C GLN A 877 -18.04 -14.82 -53.21
N HIS A 878 -18.56 -15.60 -52.26
CA HIS A 878 -17.73 -16.50 -51.47
C HIS A 878 -17.10 -17.61 -52.32
N LEU A 879 -17.85 -18.17 -53.27
CA LEU A 879 -17.33 -19.16 -54.23
C LEU A 879 -16.26 -18.60 -55.18
N GLN A 880 -16.25 -17.29 -55.41
CA GLN A 880 -15.20 -16.60 -56.18
C GLN A 880 -13.93 -16.36 -55.34
N GLU A 881 -14.07 -16.14 -54.03
CA GLU A 881 -12.96 -15.88 -53.11
C GLU A 881 -12.30 -17.17 -52.58
N SER A 882 -13.03 -18.29 -52.50
CA SER A 882 -12.54 -19.58 -52.00
C SER A 882 -11.86 -20.42 -53.09
N THR A 883 -10.74 -19.93 -53.63
CA THR A 883 -9.98 -20.58 -54.72
C THR A 883 -9.03 -21.70 -54.27
N GLU A 884 -8.93 -21.98 -52.95
CA GLU A 884 -7.89 -22.87 -52.39
C GLU A 884 -8.37 -24.28 -51.95
N GLU A 885 -9.68 -24.56 -51.82
CA GLU A 885 -10.17 -25.87 -51.34
C GLU A 885 -11.12 -26.53 -52.36
N VAL A 886 -10.58 -27.49 -53.13
CA VAL A 886 -11.29 -28.17 -54.25
C VAL A 886 -12.35 -29.17 -53.75
N GLU A 887 -12.26 -29.67 -52.52
CA GLU A 887 -13.18 -30.70 -51.98
C GLU A 887 -14.55 -30.13 -51.55
N ASP A 888 -14.60 -28.91 -51.00
CA ASP A 888 -15.86 -28.28 -50.57
C ASP A 888 -16.76 -27.87 -51.76
N LEU A 889 -16.14 -27.60 -52.91
CA LEU A 889 -16.83 -27.23 -54.16
C LEU A 889 -17.69 -28.36 -54.73
N ASP A 890 -17.27 -29.62 -54.60
CA ASP A 890 -18.00 -30.77 -55.15
C ASP A 890 -19.21 -31.18 -54.27
N GLU A 891 -19.13 -31.05 -52.94
CA GLU A 891 -20.28 -31.25 -52.03
C GLU A 891 -21.33 -30.14 -52.19
N ILE A 892 -20.90 -28.89 -52.33
CA ILE A 892 -21.79 -27.73 -52.56
C ILE A 892 -22.47 -27.85 -53.94
N LYS A 893 -21.74 -28.33 -54.96
CA LYS A 893 -22.27 -28.59 -56.31
C LYS A 893 -23.36 -29.66 -56.29
N GLN A 894 -23.15 -30.79 -55.63
CA GLN A 894 -24.17 -31.84 -55.50
C GLN A 894 -25.43 -31.37 -54.77
N GLN A 895 -25.30 -30.54 -53.74
CA GLN A 895 -26.45 -30.01 -53.00
C GLN A 895 -27.21 -28.92 -53.79
N LEU A 896 -26.49 -28.09 -54.57
CA LEU A 896 -27.09 -27.07 -55.44
C LEU A 896 -27.83 -27.70 -56.63
N GLU A 897 -27.28 -28.75 -57.24
CA GLU A 897 -27.91 -29.50 -58.35
C GLU A 897 -29.24 -30.16 -57.96
N VAL A 898 -29.38 -30.59 -56.70
CA VAL A 898 -30.62 -31.20 -56.19
C VAL A 898 -31.70 -30.15 -55.86
N THR A 899 -31.30 -28.91 -55.54
CA THR A 899 -32.21 -27.90 -54.95
C THR A 899 -32.66 -26.82 -55.96
N VAL A 900 -31.88 -26.58 -57.02
CA VAL A 900 -32.12 -25.48 -57.98
C VAL A 900 -32.72 -26.01 -59.29
N LYS A 901 -33.98 -25.66 -59.57
CA LYS A 901 -34.66 -25.99 -60.85
C LYS A 901 -34.49 -24.94 -61.97
N SER A 902 -33.64 -23.93 -61.79
CA SER A 902 -33.43 -22.87 -62.80
C SER A 902 -32.12 -23.04 -63.57
N GLU A 903 -32.24 -23.35 -64.85
CA GLU A 903 -31.16 -23.63 -65.82
C GLU A 903 -30.15 -22.47 -65.98
N GLU A 904 -30.59 -21.22 -65.74
CA GLU A 904 -29.79 -20.00 -65.90
C GLU A 904 -28.78 -19.75 -64.76
N LEU A 905 -29.14 -20.14 -63.51
CA LEU A 905 -28.23 -20.04 -62.36
C LEU A 905 -27.17 -21.14 -62.40
N LEU A 906 -27.55 -22.37 -62.79
CA LEU A 906 -26.63 -23.48 -63.04
C LEU A 906 -25.53 -23.07 -64.03
N GLY A 907 -25.88 -22.45 -65.15
CA GLY A 907 -24.89 -21.96 -66.13
C GLY A 907 -23.98 -20.83 -65.63
N THR A 908 -24.44 -20.02 -64.68
CA THR A 908 -23.62 -18.94 -64.07
C THR A 908 -22.66 -19.52 -63.03
N PHE A 909 -23.11 -20.45 -62.19
CA PHE A 909 -22.25 -21.20 -61.26
C PHE A 909 -21.23 -22.07 -61.99
N GLU A 910 -21.64 -22.75 -63.06
CA GLU A 910 -20.76 -23.61 -63.86
C GLU A 910 -19.66 -22.80 -64.57
N LYS A 911 -19.97 -21.59 -65.05
CA LYS A 911 -18.96 -20.63 -65.53
C LYS A 911 -17.98 -20.22 -64.44
N VAL A 912 -18.46 -19.85 -63.25
CA VAL A 912 -17.60 -19.40 -62.13
C VAL A 912 -16.69 -20.52 -61.64
N ILE A 913 -17.22 -21.74 -61.48
CA ILE A 913 -16.44 -22.93 -61.06
C ILE A 913 -15.41 -23.31 -62.14
N SER A 914 -15.76 -23.20 -63.43
CA SER A 914 -14.80 -23.47 -64.51
C SER A 914 -13.67 -22.45 -64.60
N LEU A 915 -13.94 -21.18 -64.30
CA LEU A 915 -12.96 -20.09 -64.25
C LEU A 915 -11.97 -20.26 -63.08
N ALA A 916 -12.47 -20.61 -61.89
CA ALA A 916 -11.64 -20.90 -60.71
C ALA A 916 -10.71 -22.11 -60.93
N ARG A 917 -11.18 -23.13 -61.67
CA ARG A 917 -10.39 -24.31 -62.03
C ARG A 917 -9.24 -23.98 -62.99
N THR A 918 -9.39 -22.98 -63.86
CA THR A 918 -8.34 -22.56 -64.81
C THR A 918 -7.23 -21.71 -64.19
N GLU A 919 -7.48 -20.94 -63.13
CA GLU A 919 -6.45 -20.13 -62.45
C GLU A 919 -5.58 -20.94 -61.47
N SER A 920 -6.13 -21.97 -60.81
CA SER A 920 -5.35 -22.83 -59.89
C SER A 920 -4.29 -23.71 -60.59
N LEU A 921 -4.47 -24.00 -61.89
CA LEU A 921 -3.54 -24.81 -62.68
C LEU A 921 -2.30 -24.02 -63.17
N SER A 922 -2.30 -22.69 -63.07
CA SER A 922 -1.17 -21.86 -63.52
C SER A 922 -0.01 -21.75 -62.52
N ASP A 923 -0.22 -21.98 -61.22
CA ASP A 923 0.82 -21.81 -60.19
C ASP A 923 1.60 -23.10 -59.86
N SER A 924 1.17 -24.28 -60.34
CA SER A 924 1.83 -25.55 -60.05
C SER A 924 2.94 -25.96 -61.04
N VAL A 925 3.36 -25.08 -61.96
CA VAL A 925 4.43 -25.38 -62.94
C VAL A 925 5.68 -24.55 -62.68
N SER A 926 6.31 -24.72 -61.52
CA SER A 926 7.76 -24.66 -61.44
C SER A 926 8.28 -25.44 -60.23
N VAL A 927 8.87 -26.60 -60.49
CA VAL A 927 10.16 -27.09 -59.97
C VAL A 927 10.31 -28.53 -60.50
N LYS A 928 11.18 -28.69 -61.50
CA LYS A 928 11.59 -30.00 -62.01
C LYS A 928 12.53 -30.67 -61.00
N SER A 929 12.16 -31.92 -60.71
CA SER A 929 12.95 -33.06 -60.24
C SER A 929 14.47 -33.05 -60.43
N PHE A 930 15.19 -33.47 -59.40
CA PHE A 930 16.43 -34.25 -59.55
C PHE A 930 16.30 -35.56 -58.76
N ASP A 931 16.35 -36.68 -59.47
CA ASP A 931 16.13 -38.04 -58.99
C ASP A 931 17.20 -38.52 -57.99
N SER A 932 16.75 -39.21 -56.93
CA SER A 932 17.63 -40.03 -56.08
C SER A 932 17.39 -41.52 -56.33
N SER A 933 18.47 -42.18 -56.73
CA SER A 933 18.59 -43.61 -56.97
C SER A 933 18.44 -44.47 -55.70
N LYS A 934 17.94 -45.69 -55.91
CA LYS A 934 17.81 -46.78 -54.93
C LYS A 934 19.14 -47.09 -54.23
N GLY A 935 19.11 -47.16 -52.90
CA GLY A 935 20.20 -47.69 -52.06
C GLY A 935 19.65 -48.34 -50.79
N SER A 936 19.89 -49.64 -50.66
CA SER A 936 19.42 -50.54 -49.61
C SER A 936 20.06 -50.28 -48.24
N LEU A 937 19.24 -50.06 -47.20
CA LEU A 937 19.71 -49.98 -45.82
C LEU A 937 19.91 -51.37 -45.24
N ARG A 938 21.18 -51.79 -45.23
CA ARG A 938 21.70 -52.97 -44.54
C ARG A 938 22.00 -52.60 -43.09
N ARG A 939 21.33 -53.31 -42.18
CA ARG A 939 21.60 -53.43 -40.74
C ARG A 939 23.10 -53.57 -40.44
N ARG A 940 23.63 -52.73 -39.54
CA ARG A 940 24.93 -52.97 -38.87
C ARG A 940 24.84 -52.68 -37.38
N LYS A 941 24.94 -53.76 -36.60
CA LYS A 941 25.26 -53.79 -35.17
C LYS A 941 26.75 -53.54 -35.00
N MET A 942 27.14 -52.66 -34.08
CA MET A 942 28.40 -52.65 -33.31
C MET A 942 28.23 -51.54 -32.27
N GLY A 943 28.66 -51.60 -31.03
CA GLY A 943 29.49 -52.52 -30.28
C GLY A 943 29.69 -51.83 -28.93
N ARG A 944 29.47 -52.58 -27.86
CA ARG A 944 29.49 -52.14 -26.47
C ARG A 944 30.96 -51.87 -26.05
N GLN A 945 31.22 -50.72 -25.45
CA GLN A 945 32.37 -50.53 -24.56
C GLN A 945 31.90 -49.76 -23.33
N ASP A 946 31.94 -50.46 -22.21
CA ASP A 946 31.72 -49.98 -20.85
C ASP A 946 32.96 -49.25 -20.30
N SER A 947 32.77 -48.56 -19.16
CA SER A 947 33.73 -47.87 -18.26
C SER A 947 34.02 -46.41 -18.65
N GLU A 948 33.90 -45.38 -17.80
CA GLU A 948 33.79 -45.25 -16.34
C GLU A 948 32.95 -43.98 -16.05
N ILE A 949 32.09 -43.98 -15.03
CA ILE A 949 31.80 -42.87 -14.08
C ILE A 949 30.86 -43.48 -13.04
N SER A 950 31.45 -44.05 -12.00
CA SER A 950 30.77 -44.45 -10.78
C SER A 950 31.39 -43.66 -9.62
N ALA A 951 31.00 -42.40 -9.50
CA ALA A 951 31.14 -41.60 -8.29
C ALA A 951 30.32 -40.32 -8.46
N ILE A 952 29.06 -40.34 -7.99
CA ILE A 952 28.19 -39.25 -7.49
C ILE A 952 26.77 -39.85 -7.52
N SER A 953 26.54 -40.88 -6.73
CA SER A 953 25.22 -41.50 -6.51
C SER A 953 24.86 -41.52 -5.03
N GLN A 954 25.15 -40.43 -4.32
CA GLN A 954 24.74 -40.25 -2.92
C GLN A 954 24.17 -38.85 -2.58
N VAL A 955 23.75 -38.05 -3.56
CA VAL A 955 23.02 -36.79 -3.30
C VAL A 955 21.76 -36.65 -4.19
N SER A 956 20.97 -37.72 -4.31
CA SER A 956 19.66 -37.66 -4.97
C SER A 956 18.60 -38.47 -4.21
N GLN A 957 18.45 -38.16 -2.93
CA GLN A 957 17.25 -38.49 -2.17
C GLN A 957 16.82 -37.26 -1.35
N LYS A 958 16.37 -36.24 -2.07
CA LYS A 958 15.43 -35.20 -1.61
C LYS A 958 14.96 -34.37 -2.80
N LYS A 959 14.18 -34.99 -3.68
CA LYS A 959 13.21 -34.26 -4.51
C LYS A 959 11.83 -34.67 -4.01
N THR A 960 11.28 -33.83 -3.14
CA THR A 960 9.84 -33.73 -2.89
C THR A 960 9.14 -33.39 -4.19
N ASP A 961 8.06 -34.13 -4.50
CA ASP A 961 6.98 -33.87 -5.45
C ASP A 961 7.22 -32.71 -6.43
N VAL A 962 7.68 -33.04 -7.64
CA VAL A 962 7.51 -32.16 -8.79
C VAL A 962 6.10 -32.47 -9.31
N ASP A 963 5.16 -31.53 -9.14
CA ASP A 963 3.84 -31.57 -9.78
C ASP A 963 4.03 -31.86 -11.28
N GLU A 964 3.74 -33.10 -11.71
CA GLU A 964 3.67 -33.47 -13.12
C GLU A 964 2.57 -32.61 -13.75
N GLY A 965 2.93 -31.56 -14.52
CA GLY A 965 1.97 -30.72 -15.25
C GLY A 965 2.21 -29.22 -15.30
N LYS A 966 3.15 -28.70 -14.51
CA LYS A 966 3.57 -27.31 -14.60
C LYS A 966 4.68 -27.16 -15.63
N LEU A 967 4.32 -26.78 -16.86
CA LEU A 967 5.28 -26.40 -17.91
C LEU A 967 6.09 -25.16 -17.52
N ILE A 968 5.49 -24.28 -16.73
CA ILE A 968 6.13 -23.09 -16.17
C ILE A 968 6.57 -23.41 -14.75
N GLU A 969 7.88 -23.45 -14.49
CA GLU A 969 8.36 -23.52 -13.12
C GLU A 969 7.94 -22.26 -12.37
N THR A 970 7.15 -22.41 -11.29
CA THR A 970 6.83 -21.31 -10.38
C THR A 970 8.12 -20.76 -9.79
N GLU A 971 8.31 -19.44 -9.82
CA GLU A 971 9.50 -18.79 -9.26
C GLU A 971 9.58 -19.12 -7.75
N LYS A 972 10.55 -19.96 -7.37
CA LYS A 972 10.85 -20.22 -5.96
C LYS A 972 11.81 -19.15 -5.48
N SER A 973 11.38 -18.32 -4.54
CA SER A 973 12.30 -17.47 -3.80
C SER A 973 13.21 -18.36 -2.96
N GLU A 974 14.52 -18.20 -3.11
CA GLU A 974 15.49 -18.85 -2.23
C GLU A 974 15.15 -18.56 -0.76
N THR A 975 15.00 -19.61 0.03
CA THR A 975 14.63 -19.51 1.45
C THR A 975 15.89 -19.42 2.31
N GLY A 976 16.05 -18.32 3.04
CA GLY A 976 17.15 -18.12 3.98
C GLY A 976 17.83 -16.75 3.83
N GLY A 977 18.93 -16.55 4.56
CA GLY A 977 19.74 -15.34 4.45
C GLY A 977 20.48 -15.25 3.12
N VAL A 978 20.70 -14.03 2.64
CA VAL A 978 21.51 -13.78 1.43
C VAL A 978 22.94 -14.28 1.68
N GLN A 979 23.42 -15.19 0.83
CA GLN A 979 24.77 -15.72 0.96
C GLN A 979 25.83 -14.62 0.80
N LEU A 980 26.89 -14.67 1.62
CA LEU A 980 28.04 -13.74 1.52
C LEU A 980 28.69 -13.73 0.12
N ALA A 981 28.56 -14.82 -0.64
CA ALA A 981 29.00 -14.91 -2.02
C ALA A 981 28.33 -13.85 -2.93
N VAL A 982 27.06 -13.51 -2.69
CA VAL A 982 26.31 -12.49 -3.44
C VAL A 982 26.86 -11.10 -3.16
N TYR A 983 27.08 -10.75 -1.89
CA TYR A 983 27.71 -9.49 -1.51
C TYR A 983 29.14 -9.39 -2.06
N LYS A 984 29.90 -10.48 -1.98
CA LYS A 984 31.26 -10.55 -2.54
C LYS A 984 31.25 -10.34 -4.06
N HIS A 985 30.30 -10.93 -4.78
CA HIS A 985 30.13 -10.72 -6.22
C HIS A 985 29.84 -9.24 -6.53
N TYR A 986 28.92 -8.62 -5.80
CA TYR A 986 28.58 -7.20 -5.97
C TYR A 986 29.78 -6.28 -5.71
N ILE A 987 30.48 -6.46 -4.59
CA ILE A 987 31.67 -5.66 -4.23
C ILE A 987 32.80 -5.87 -5.25
N LYS A 988 32.99 -7.09 -5.74
CA LYS A 988 33.98 -7.38 -6.80
C LYS A 988 33.63 -6.68 -8.12
N SER A 989 32.35 -6.61 -8.47
CA SER A 989 31.85 -5.89 -9.66
C SER A 989 31.96 -4.37 -9.56
N VAL A 990 31.93 -3.79 -8.35
CA VAL A 990 32.24 -2.35 -8.11
C VAL A 990 33.73 -2.05 -8.36
N GLY A 991 34.60 -3.01 -8.04
CA GLY A 991 36.06 -2.86 -8.12
C GLY A 991 36.68 -2.53 -6.76
N VAL A 992 37.83 -3.17 -6.47
CA VAL A 992 38.50 -3.10 -5.17
C VAL A 992 38.92 -1.68 -4.80
N PHE A 993 39.44 -0.92 -5.77
CA PHE A 993 39.89 0.46 -5.54
C PHE A 993 38.75 1.38 -5.07
N LEU A 994 37.62 1.41 -5.79
CA LEU A 994 36.48 2.26 -5.44
C LEU A 994 35.80 1.82 -4.13
N SER A 995 35.79 0.51 -3.84
CA SER A 995 35.29 -0.01 -2.58
C SER A 995 36.16 0.40 -1.39
N LEU A 996 37.49 0.34 -1.51
CA LEU A 996 38.41 0.78 -0.46
C LEU A 996 38.38 2.30 -0.27
N ALA A 997 38.36 3.06 -1.38
CA ALA A 997 38.23 4.52 -1.34
C ALA A 997 36.94 4.95 -0.63
N THR A 998 35.84 4.23 -0.84
CA THR A 998 34.57 4.47 -0.15
C THR A 998 34.68 4.32 1.36
N LEU A 999 35.27 3.22 1.85
CA LEU A 999 35.44 2.98 3.28
C LEU A 999 36.36 4.03 3.92
N PHE A 1000 37.47 4.34 3.25
CA PHE A 1000 38.41 5.33 3.72
C PHE A 1000 37.82 6.75 3.80
N LEU A 1001 37.12 7.20 2.74
CA LEU A 1001 36.53 8.54 2.71
C LEU A 1001 35.42 8.72 3.76
N ASN A 1002 34.61 7.68 4.02
CA ASN A 1002 33.61 7.71 5.10
C ASN A 1002 34.26 7.76 6.49
N PHE A 1003 35.38 7.04 6.68
CA PHE A 1003 36.15 7.14 7.92
C PHE A 1003 36.73 8.54 8.12
N VAL A 1004 37.32 9.14 7.08
CA VAL A 1004 37.86 10.50 7.13
C VAL A 1004 36.77 11.53 7.44
N TYR A 1005 35.61 11.42 6.78
CA TYR A 1005 34.43 12.22 7.10
C TYR A 1005 34.05 12.15 8.59
N GLN A 1006 34.04 10.93 9.13
CA GLN A 1006 33.66 10.70 10.51
C GLN A 1006 34.69 11.26 11.50
N SER A 1007 35.98 11.13 11.18
CA SER A 1007 37.09 11.69 11.96
C SER A 1007 37.04 13.22 12.03
N PHE A 1008 36.79 13.91 10.90
CA PHE A 1008 36.61 15.37 10.90
C PHE A 1008 35.38 15.80 11.73
N SER A 1009 34.29 15.03 11.67
CA SER A 1009 33.10 15.29 12.48
C SER A 1009 33.37 15.14 13.98
N ILE A 1010 34.13 14.11 14.39
CA ILE A 1010 34.55 13.94 15.79
C ILE A 1010 35.46 15.09 16.22
N GLY A 1011 36.47 15.41 15.40
CA GLY A 1011 37.39 16.51 15.65
C GLY A 1011 36.68 17.84 15.85
N SER A 1012 35.73 18.19 14.98
CA SER A 1012 34.91 19.40 15.10
C SER A 1012 34.14 19.48 16.42
N ASN A 1013 33.49 18.39 16.84
CA ASN A 1013 32.72 18.35 18.09
C ASN A 1013 33.62 18.41 19.34
N LEU A 1014 34.74 17.69 19.35
CA LEU A 1014 35.71 17.73 20.46
C LEU A 1014 36.36 19.10 20.57
N TRP A 1015 36.65 19.74 19.43
CA TRP A 1015 37.20 21.09 19.39
C TRP A 1015 36.22 22.11 19.99
N LEU A 1016 34.94 22.01 19.63
CA LEU A 1016 33.88 22.86 20.17
C LEU A 1016 33.69 22.64 21.68
N THR A 1017 33.86 21.41 22.17
CA THR A 1017 33.83 21.11 23.62
C THR A 1017 35.03 21.71 24.36
N ARG A 1018 36.21 21.75 23.73
CA ARG A 1018 37.38 22.43 24.33
C ARG A 1018 37.19 23.93 24.33
N TRP A 1019 36.70 24.50 23.23
CA TRP A 1019 36.43 25.92 23.11
C TRP A 1019 35.43 26.40 24.17
N SER A 1020 34.37 25.63 24.46
CA SER A 1020 33.38 26.00 25.46
C SER A 1020 33.89 25.97 26.91
N ASN A 1021 34.96 25.22 27.20
CA ASN A 1021 35.46 25.03 28.56
C ASN A 1021 36.66 25.93 28.88
N ASP A 1022 37.19 26.67 27.90
CA ASP A 1022 38.39 27.47 28.05
C ASP A 1022 38.05 28.92 28.45
N LYS A 1023 38.12 29.21 29.76
CA LYS A 1023 37.82 30.54 30.32
C LYS A 1023 38.81 31.64 29.86
N ALA A 1024 39.99 31.28 29.33
CA ALA A 1024 40.96 32.27 28.82
C ALA A 1024 40.48 32.97 27.53
N VAL A 1025 39.50 32.37 26.84
CA VAL A 1025 38.92 32.90 25.60
C VAL A 1025 38.08 34.16 25.84
N GLU A 1026 37.60 34.39 27.07
CA GLU A 1026 36.81 35.57 27.42
C GLU A 1026 37.62 36.88 27.33
N ASN A 1027 38.93 36.82 27.55
CA ASN A 1027 39.81 38.01 27.59
C ASN A 1027 40.72 38.16 26.35
N ASP A 1028 40.93 37.09 25.56
CA ASP A 1028 41.85 37.10 24.41
C ASP A 1028 41.11 36.89 23.08
N THR A 1029 40.96 37.99 22.33
CA THR A 1029 40.32 38.01 21.00
C THR A 1029 41.08 37.19 19.96
N SER A 1030 42.40 37.05 20.10
CA SER A 1030 43.23 36.28 19.17
C SER A 1030 43.04 34.76 19.35
N LEU A 1031 42.92 34.32 20.59
CA LEU A 1031 42.64 32.93 20.96
C LEU A 1031 41.25 32.50 20.47
N ARG A 1032 40.26 33.40 20.62
CA ARG A 1032 38.89 33.21 20.14
C ARG A 1032 38.82 33.04 18.62
N ASP A 1033 39.49 33.92 17.87
CA ASP A 1033 39.52 33.87 16.41
C ASP A 1033 40.27 32.62 15.90
N MET A 1034 41.30 32.15 16.63
CA MET A 1034 41.95 30.86 16.39
C MET A 1034 40.97 29.69 16.56
N TYR A 1035 40.22 29.63 17.67
CA TYR A 1035 39.24 28.57 17.91
C TYR A 1035 38.17 28.52 16.81
N LEU A 1036 37.65 29.67 16.39
CA LEU A 1036 36.67 29.80 15.30
C LEU A 1036 37.26 29.37 13.95
N GLY A 1037 38.49 29.78 13.63
CA GLY A 1037 39.18 29.41 12.39
C GLY A 1037 39.43 27.90 12.27
N VAL A 1038 39.90 27.26 13.35
CA VAL A 1038 40.13 25.81 13.40
C VAL A 1038 38.80 25.04 13.32
N TYR A 1039 37.75 25.50 13.99
CA TYR A 1039 36.40 24.93 13.85
C TYR A 1039 35.90 25.01 12.40
N GLY A 1040 36.11 26.17 11.75
CA GLY A 1040 35.89 26.40 10.32
C GLY A 1040 36.59 25.36 9.43
N ALA A 1041 37.89 25.12 9.68
CA ALA A 1041 38.70 24.17 8.92
C ALA A 1041 38.24 22.71 9.11
N PHE A 1042 37.92 22.28 10.34
CA PHE A 1042 37.37 20.95 10.60
C PHE A 1042 36.06 20.71 9.85
N GLY A 1043 35.14 21.68 9.88
CA GLY A 1043 33.87 21.53 9.17
C GLY A 1043 34.00 21.60 7.65
N PHE A 1044 34.92 22.40 7.11
CA PHE A 1044 35.22 22.34 5.67
C PHE A 1044 35.77 20.96 5.26
N GLY A 1045 36.71 20.41 6.04
CA GLY A 1045 37.24 19.06 5.84
C GLY A 1045 36.16 17.98 5.92
N GLN A 1046 35.25 18.09 6.90
CA GLN A 1046 34.08 17.21 7.04
C GLN A 1046 33.18 17.30 5.80
N VAL A 1047 32.86 18.50 5.34
CA VAL A 1047 31.92 18.72 4.24
C VAL A 1047 32.51 18.25 2.89
N LEU A 1048 33.79 18.49 2.64
CA LEU A 1048 34.48 18.01 1.44
C LEU A 1048 34.60 16.48 1.40
N SER A 1049 35.00 15.86 2.51
CA SER A 1049 35.10 14.40 2.61
C SER A 1049 33.73 13.71 2.45
N SER A 1050 32.65 14.30 2.97
CA SER A 1050 31.27 13.81 2.77
C SER A 1050 30.88 13.76 1.29
N TYR A 1051 31.25 14.79 0.52
CA TYR A 1051 30.95 14.86 -0.92
C TYR A 1051 31.70 13.78 -1.69
N LEU A 1052 33.01 13.66 -1.45
CA LEU A 1052 33.85 12.65 -2.08
C LEU A 1052 33.39 11.23 -1.72
N ALA A 1053 33.03 10.97 -0.46
CA ALA A 1053 32.49 9.69 -0.01
C ALA A 1053 31.19 9.32 -0.75
N THR A 1054 30.28 10.29 -0.90
CA THR A 1054 29.00 10.08 -1.61
C THR A 1054 29.21 9.79 -3.10
N LEU A 1055 30.16 10.49 -3.74
CA LEU A 1055 30.50 10.27 -5.13
C LEU A 1055 31.15 8.90 -5.37
N ALA A 1056 32.09 8.49 -4.52
CA ALA A 1056 32.78 7.21 -4.64
C ALA A 1056 31.79 6.03 -4.63
N VAL A 1057 30.83 6.02 -3.69
CA VAL A 1057 29.77 5.01 -3.61
C VAL A 1057 28.92 5.01 -4.87
N SER A 1058 28.42 6.19 -5.27
CA SER A 1058 27.46 6.32 -6.37
C SER A 1058 28.07 5.89 -7.71
N ILE A 1059 29.29 6.33 -8.00
CA ILE A 1059 30.02 5.96 -9.22
C ILE A 1059 30.36 4.47 -9.22
N GLY A 1060 30.84 3.94 -8.09
CA GLY A 1060 31.16 2.52 -7.95
C GLY A 1060 29.94 1.61 -8.22
N CYS A 1061 28.77 1.98 -7.70
CA CYS A 1061 27.55 1.22 -7.95
C CYS A 1061 27.09 1.29 -9.41
N LEU A 1062 27.26 2.42 -10.10
CA LEU A 1062 26.92 2.53 -11.53
C LEU A 1062 27.82 1.65 -12.41
N TYR A 1063 29.13 1.58 -12.12
CA TYR A 1063 30.03 0.65 -12.80
C TYR A 1063 29.62 -0.82 -12.57
N CYS A 1064 29.27 -1.16 -11.33
CA CYS A 1064 28.75 -2.49 -11.00
C CYS A 1064 27.48 -2.81 -11.80
N SER A 1065 26.53 -1.87 -11.87
CA SER A 1065 25.29 -2.06 -12.62
C SER A 1065 25.53 -2.29 -14.12
N GLN A 1066 26.43 -1.52 -14.73
CA GLN A 1066 26.82 -1.73 -16.12
C GLN A 1066 27.44 -3.12 -16.32
N ALA A 1067 28.34 -3.55 -15.44
CA ALA A 1067 28.99 -4.86 -15.53
C ALA A 1067 27.99 -6.03 -15.36
N ILE A 1068 27.06 -5.92 -14.39
CA ILE A 1068 26.02 -6.93 -14.17
C ILE A 1068 25.08 -7.01 -15.37
N HIS A 1069 24.62 -5.87 -15.90
CA HIS A 1069 23.74 -5.83 -17.08
C HIS A 1069 24.39 -6.48 -18.30
N THR A 1070 25.65 -6.12 -18.62
CA THR A 1070 26.37 -6.68 -19.77
C THR A 1070 26.54 -8.19 -19.63
N ARG A 1071 26.90 -8.68 -18.44
CA ARG A 1071 27.05 -10.13 -18.21
C ARG A 1071 25.72 -10.88 -18.28
N LEU A 1072 24.64 -10.27 -17.79
CA LEU A 1072 23.30 -10.82 -17.87
C LEU A 1072 22.84 -10.93 -19.32
N LEU A 1073 22.96 -9.85 -20.10
CA LEU A 1073 22.61 -9.81 -21.52
C LEU A 1073 23.35 -10.89 -22.32
N TYR A 1074 24.67 -10.94 -22.17
CA TYR A 1074 25.54 -11.91 -22.82
C TYR A 1074 25.13 -13.36 -22.52
N SER A 1075 24.75 -13.64 -21.26
CA SER A 1075 24.39 -14.99 -20.83
C SER A 1075 23.02 -15.41 -21.37
N VAL A 1076 22.02 -14.53 -21.26
CA VAL A 1076 20.64 -14.82 -21.68
C VAL A 1076 20.55 -15.01 -23.19
N ILE A 1077 21.21 -14.15 -23.97
CA ILE A 1077 21.21 -14.24 -25.44
C ILE A 1077 21.73 -15.62 -25.92
N ARG A 1078 22.60 -16.27 -25.15
CA ARG A 1078 23.23 -17.56 -25.49
C ARG A 1078 22.51 -18.77 -24.93
N TRP A 1079 21.39 -18.59 -24.24
CA TRP A 1079 20.59 -19.72 -23.78
C TRP A 1079 20.09 -20.57 -24.96
N PRO A 1080 19.98 -21.90 -24.78
CA PRO A 1080 19.28 -22.78 -25.72
C PRO A 1080 17.78 -22.46 -25.76
N MET A 1081 17.09 -22.86 -26.84
CA MET A 1081 15.65 -22.61 -27.00
C MET A 1081 14.80 -23.27 -25.89
N GLU A 1082 15.21 -24.44 -25.41
CA GLU A 1082 14.54 -25.13 -24.29
C GLU A 1082 14.37 -24.25 -23.04
N LEU A 1083 15.37 -23.41 -22.73
CA LEU A 1083 15.31 -22.49 -21.59
C LEU A 1083 14.34 -21.32 -21.82
N PHE A 1084 14.15 -20.89 -23.07
CA PHE A 1084 13.16 -19.86 -23.42
C PHE A 1084 11.72 -20.40 -23.45
N ASP A 1085 11.55 -21.69 -23.75
CA ASP A 1085 10.23 -22.33 -23.75
C ASP A 1085 9.75 -22.66 -22.32
N THR A 1086 10.68 -23.02 -21.42
CA THR A 1086 10.38 -23.33 -20.00
C THR A 1086 10.30 -22.09 -19.11
N THR A 1087 11.03 -21.02 -19.44
CA THR A 1087 11.05 -19.79 -18.65
C THR A 1087 10.09 -18.75 -19.24
N PRO A 1088 9.08 -18.27 -18.49
CA PRO A 1088 8.18 -17.24 -18.99
C PRO A 1088 8.93 -15.99 -19.46
N LEU A 1089 8.61 -15.50 -20.66
CA LEU A 1089 9.24 -14.30 -21.23
C LEU A 1089 9.15 -13.10 -20.26
N GLY A 1090 8.00 -12.92 -19.63
CA GLY A 1090 7.76 -11.86 -18.64
C GLY A 1090 8.74 -11.90 -17.47
N ARG A 1091 9.22 -13.09 -17.06
CA ARG A 1091 10.23 -13.23 -15.99
C ARG A 1091 11.58 -12.68 -16.43
N VAL A 1092 12.03 -13.05 -17.63
CA VAL A 1092 13.29 -12.55 -18.20
C VAL A 1092 13.23 -11.04 -18.40
N VAL A 1093 12.12 -10.53 -18.93
CA VAL A 1093 11.87 -9.09 -19.08
C VAL A 1093 11.90 -8.37 -17.74
N ASN A 1094 11.26 -8.92 -16.71
CA ASN A 1094 11.25 -8.32 -15.38
C ASN A 1094 12.67 -8.18 -14.80
N ARG A 1095 13.57 -9.12 -15.07
CA ARG A 1095 14.98 -9.04 -14.68
C ARG A 1095 15.71 -7.89 -15.38
N PHE A 1096 15.52 -7.71 -16.69
CA PHE A 1096 16.09 -6.58 -17.44
C PHE A 1096 15.45 -5.22 -17.12
N ALA A 1097 14.20 -5.21 -16.66
CA ALA A 1097 13.45 -4.01 -16.32
C ALA A 1097 13.58 -3.65 -14.82
N LYS A 1098 12.86 -4.34 -13.93
CA LYS A 1098 12.68 -3.97 -12.53
C LYS A 1098 13.92 -4.27 -11.67
N ASP A 1099 14.59 -5.40 -11.90
CA ASP A 1099 15.74 -5.76 -11.06
C ASP A 1099 16.97 -4.92 -11.41
N ILE A 1100 17.23 -4.68 -12.70
CA ILE A 1100 18.26 -3.72 -13.12
C ILE A 1100 17.94 -2.31 -12.61
N ASP A 1101 16.68 -1.87 -12.64
CA ASP A 1101 16.27 -0.58 -12.05
C ASP A 1101 16.54 -0.51 -10.54
N SER A 1102 16.35 -1.63 -9.84
CA SER A 1102 16.67 -1.74 -8.40
C SER A 1102 18.17 -1.65 -8.16
N VAL A 1103 18.99 -2.25 -9.02
CA VAL A 1103 20.47 -2.13 -8.97
C VAL A 1103 20.92 -0.70 -9.32
N ASP A 1104 20.24 -0.03 -10.25
CA ASP A 1104 20.57 1.33 -10.70
C ASP A 1104 20.22 2.42 -9.68
N ASN A 1105 19.04 2.32 -9.05
CA ASN A 1105 18.48 3.42 -8.27
C ASN A 1105 18.35 3.10 -6.77
N ILE A 1106 17.90 1.90 -6.42
CA ILE A 1106 17.57 1.54 -5.02
C ILE A 1106 18.81 1.12 -4.25
N LEU A 1107 19.62 0.24 -4.83
CA LEU A 1107 20.78 -0.33 -4.16
C LEU A 1107 21.87 0.70 -3.81
N PRO A 1108 22.21 1.68 -4.68
CA PRO A 1108 23.18 2.73 -4.33
C PRO A 1108 22.70 3.59 -3.14
N GLN A 1109 21.40 3.90 -3.10
CA GLN A 1109 20.80 4.66 -2.00
C GLN A 1109 20.86 3.86 -0.69
N ASN A 1110 20.46 2.60 -0.72
CA ASN A 1110 20.51 1.72 0.46
C ASN A 1110 21.94 1.52 0.96
N TRP A 1111 22.90 1.30 0.06
CA TRP A 1111 24.30 1.12 0.43
C TRP A 1111 24.89 2.35 1.09
N ARG A 1112 24.54 3.53 0.55
CA ARG A 1112 24.87 4.80 1.18
C ARG A 1112 24.26 4.92 2.58
N SER A 1113 22.97 4.62 2.75
CA SER A 1113 22.31 4.66 4.05
C SER A 1113 22.97 3.73 5.06
N VAL A 1114 23.27 2.49 4.68
CA VAL A 1114 23.97 1.52 5.55
C VAL A 1114 25.34 2.05 5.97
N MET A 1115 26.13 2.61 5.04
CA MET A 1115 27.43 3.18 5.37
C MET A 1115 27.27 4.39 6.31
N THR A 1116 26.45 5.37 5.95
CA THR A 1116 26.26 6.58 6.76
C THR A 1116 25.74 6.25 8.17
N THR A 1117 24.73 5.39 8.29
CA THR A 1117 24.19 5.00 9.59
C THR A 1117 25.18 4.15 10.39
N GLY A 1118 25.86 3.19 9.75
CA GLY A 1118 26.87 2.35 10.41
C GLY A 1118 27.99 3.18 11.03
N TYR A 1119 28.60 4.07 10.25
CA TYR A 1119 29.64 4.98 10.77
C TYR A 1119 29.09 5.97 11.81
N SER A 1120 27.85 6.45 11.66
CA SER A 1120 27.24 7.34 12.64
C SER A 1120 26.99 6.67 13.99
N VAL A 1121 26.65 5.37 14.02
CA VAL A 1121 26.50 4.60 15.25
C VAL A 1121 27.86 4.39 15.91
N ILE A 1122 28.87 3.95 15.14
CA ILE A 1122 30.25 3.78 15.63
C ILE A 1122 30.76 5.09 16.24
N ASN A 1123 30.55 6.21 15.56
CA ASN A 1123 30.89 7.54 16.06
C ASN A 1123 30.22 7.88 17.39
N SER A 1124 28.92 7.59 17.52
CA SER A 1124 28.19 7.88 18.75
C SER A 1124 28.70 7.04 19.92
N LEU A 1125 29.05 5.76 19.67
CA LEU A 1125 29.66 4.88 20.66
C LEU A 1125 31.06 5.36 21.06
N MET A 1126 31.92 5.69 20.10
CA MET A 1126 33.27 6.19 20.37
C MET A 1126 33.26 7.49 21.17
N LYS A 1127 32.32 8.40 20.88
CA LYS A 1127 32.13 9.62 21.68
C LYS A 1127 31.81 9.27 23.12
N ASN A 1128 30.82 8.40 23.35
CA ASN A 1128 30.41 8.00 24.70
C ASN A 1128 31.52 7.29 25.48
N GLU A 1129 32.30 6.41 24.84
CA GLU A 1129 33.46 5.76 25.46
C GLU A 1129 34.59 6.75 25.76
N ALA A 1130 34.90 7.67 24.85
CA ALA A 1130 35.93 8.68 25.08
C ALA A 1130 35.55 9.63 26.24
N PHE A 1131 34.26 9.91 26.44
CA PHE A 1131 33.77 10.62 27.60
C PHE A 1131 33.83 9.76 28.87
N SER A 1132 33.49 8.47 28.79
CA SER A 1132 33.55 7.55 29.94
C SER A 1132 34.98 7.28 30.43
N CYS A 1133 35.95 7.15 29.53
CA CYS A 1133 37.38 6.98 29.87
C CYS A 1133 38.03 8.25 30.44
N LYS A 1134 37.35 9.40 30.43
CA LYS A 1134 37.79 10.61 31.16
C LYS A 1134 37.17 10.71 32.56
N LEU A 1135 36.11 9.94 32.82
CA LEU A 1135 35.39 9.87 34.10
C LEU A 1135 35.93 8.76 35.02
N ILE A 1136 36.64 7.77 34.46
CA ILE A 1136 37.49 6.80 35.17
C ILE A 1136 38.90 7.38 35.24
#